data_AF-A0A1I3LKU2-F1
#
_entry.id   AF-A0A1I3LKU2-F1
#
_cell.length_a   1.000
_cell.length_b   1.000
_cell.length_c   1.000
_cell.angle_alpha   90.00
_cell.angle_beta   90.00
_cell.angle_gamma   90.00
#
_symmetry.space_group_name_H-M   'P 1'
#
loop_
_entity.id
_entity.type
_entity.pdbx_description
1 polymer ?
#
loop_
_entity_poly.entity_id
_entity_poly.type
_entity_poly.pdbx_seq_one_letter_code
_entity_poly.pdbx_strand_id
1 'polypeptide(L)'
;MCVRFSVATSEVGLRYDQACEEAGYHHSQLPVANEDKSKYLPPLYISKNKDGRMIFNTNIDMPRNPVVLRALNQARKVVNALIRKYGSPHSVHIEMARDLSKPFSERKKIEKAQNQFREHNESDKTRFAEEFNLVGTPKGKEFEKYQLYREQQCKCVYSLEPLDIHRVLFEQGYAEIDHALPYSRSFDDSKNNRVLVLSRENQNKGNMTPYEYLEGATNSQRWRQFEIFVNSNKAYRQAKRNRLLKKDFDEKNAEDFRERNLNDTRYICRFFKNYVERFLQPHEDSEAKRCVVLSGQLTAFLRARWGLTKSREESDRHHALDAAVVAACSHGMVKRLSDYSRKKELDQVRSSFVDIETGEIVNPAMLQKLKAHFPTPWPHFRDELKLRLNVDDPALLRRKIEKFGTYSAEMLTELQPLFVSRAPQRRNGGAAHKDTIYSQSKRLQTEGSVIQKVPLSSLTLSDMDKLIDPNRNEKLYTAIRTRLEQHGGKGEKAFPPDNPLRKPGRNNNFDGPIVRSVKVVDKLTGIPVRGGIAKNDTMLRVDIFTKANKFYLVPIYVHHKVAKELPSSAIIQGKDENEWTLIDGTFPFCFSVYPNDLLKVELKKETHFGYYAGCDRSTGAIHLWAHDRNQLVGKGGMIRGIGAKTALSIEKFHEMY
;
A
#
# COMPACT_ATOMS: atom_id res chain seq x y z
N MET A 1 -21.45 27.38 -23.56
CA MET A 1 -21.42 27.69 -25.00
C MET A 1 -21.31 26.43 -25.86
N CYS A 2 -20.26 25.60 -25.75
CA CYS A 2 -20.08 24.41 -26.60
C CYS A 2 -21.24 23.41 -26.60
N VAL A 3 -21.89 23.14 -25.46
CA VAL A 3 -23.03 22.20 -25.41
C VAL A 3 -24.24 22.73 -26.19
N ARG A 4 -24.54 24.04 -26.08
CA ARG A 4 -25.66 24.65 -26.84
C ARG A 4 -25.37 24.65 -28.34
N PHE A 5 -24.13 24.89 -28.74
CA PHE A 5 -23.72 24.86 -30.15
C PHE A 5 -23.74 23.43 -30.71
N SER A 6 -23.15 22.46 -29.98
CA SER A 6 -23.11 21.04 -30.38
C SER A 6 -24.50 20.41 -30.48
N VAL A 7 -25.42 20.80 -29.60
CA VAL A 7 -26.82 20.35 -29.64
C VAL A 7 -27.54 20.98 -30.84
N ALA A 8 -27.39 22.29 -31.06
CA ALA A 8 -27.99 22.97 -32.21
C ALA A 8 -27.48 22.43 -33.56
N THR A 9 -26.19 22.10 -33.69
CA THR A 9 -25.63 21.48 -34.91
C THR A 9 -25.98 20.00 -35.06
N SER A 10 -26.20 19.28 -33.94
CA SER A 10 -26.68 17.88 -33.99
C SER A 10 -28.14 17.80 -34.45
N GLU A 11 -28.96 18.83 -34.18
CA GLU A 11 -30.31 18.98 -34.74
C GLU A 11 -30.29 19.17 -36.27
N VAL A 12 -29.18 19.66 -36.83
CA VAL A 12 -28.93 19.77 -38.28
C VAL A 12 -28.28 18.49 -38.87
N GLY A 13 -28.06 17.46 -38.04
CA GLY A 13 -27.53 16.16 -38.49
C GLY A 13 -26.00 16.08 -38.63
N LEU A 14 -25.26 17.08 -38.14
CA LEU A 14 -23.79 17.05 -38.15
C LEU A 14 -23.27 16.05 -37.12
N ARG A 15 -22.21 15.31 -37.47
CA ARG A 15 -21.49 14.49 -36.50
C ARG A 15 -20.76 15.39 -35.50
N TYR A 16 -20.49 14.87 -34.30
CA TYR A 16 -19.82 15.63 -33.24
C TYR A 16 -18.47 16.23 -33.66
N ASP A 17 -17.68 15.53 -34.47
CA ASP A 17 -16.43 16.03 -35.04
C ASP A 17 -16.64 17.27 -35.92
N GLN A 18 -17.65 17.22 -36.78
CA GLN A 18 -18.01 18.30 -37.72
C GLN A 18 -18.61 19.50 -36.98
N ALA A 19 -19.48 19.24 -36.00
CA ALA A 19 -20.04 20.26 -35.13
C ALA A 19 -18.95 21.02 -34.33
N CYS A 20 -17.93 20.30 -33.87
CA CYS A 20 -16.79 20.93 -33.19
C CYS A 20 -15.99 21.81 -34.16
N GLU A 21 -15.70 21.30 -35.37
CA GLU A 21 -14.98 22.04 -36.41
C GLU A 21 -15.72 23.31 -36.82
N GLU A 22 -17.04 23.25 -37.03
CA GLU A 22 -17.88 24.43 -37.31
C GLU A 22 -17.91 25.42 -36.15
N ALA A 23 -17.84 24.94 -34.91
CA ALA A 23 -17.73 25.79 -33.72
C ALA A 23 -16.33 26.42 -33.55
N GLY A 24 -15.37 26.12 -34.44
CA GLY A 24 -14.00 26.65 -34.40
C GLY A 24 -13.05 25.89 -33.47
N TYR A 25 -13.35 24.63 -33.12
CA TYR A 25 -12.50 23.81 -32.25
C TYR A 25 -12.31 22.40 -32.82
N HIS A 26 -11.11 21.83 -32.78
CA HIS A 26 -10.99 20.42 -33.14
C HIS A 26 -11.50 19.53 -31.99
N HIS A 27 -12.34 18.53 -32.29
CA HIS A 27 -12.91 17.60 -31.30
C HIS A 27 -11.88 16.79 -30.47
N SER A 28 -10.60 16.85 -30.84
CA SER A 28 -9.48 16.19 -30.17
C SER A 28 -8.38 17.14 -29.71
N GLN A 29 -8.54 18.46 -29.91
CA GLN A 29 -7.58 19.46 -29.47
C GLN A 29 -7.64 19.62 -27.94
N LEU A 30 -6.50 19.35 -27.30
CA LEU A 30 -6.11 20.08 -26.09
C LEU A 30 -5.72 21.51 -26.51
N PRO A 31 -5.91 22.53 -25.66
CA PRO A 31 -5.62 23.92 -26.02
C PRO A 31 -4.20 24.07 -26.58
N VAL A 32 -4.12 24.63 -27.79
CA VAL A 32 -2.98 25.18 -28.56
C VAL A 32 -1.66 24.40 -28.53
N ALA A 33 -1.22 23.97 -29.72
CA ALA A 33 0.07 23.32 -29.92
C ALA A 33 1.23 24.30 -29.68
N ASN A 34 2.18 23.89 -28.84
CA ASN A 34 3.52 24.46 -28.59
C ASN A 34 3.69 25.75 -27.77
N GLU A 35 2.70 26.61 -27.55
CA GLU A 35 2.93 27.86 -26.80
C GLU A 35 3.21 27.65 -25.30
N ASP A 36 2.72 26.55 -24.71
CA ASP A 36 2.86 26.24 -23.27
C ASP A 36 4.03 25.27 -22.94
N LYS A 37 4.86 24.89 -23.92
CA LYS A 37 5.97 23.95 -23.67
C LYS A 37 7.16 24.67 -23.05
N SER A 38 7.82 24.01 -22.12
CA SER A 38 8.99 24.54 -21.44
C SER A 38 10.05 23.46 -21.26
N LYS A 39 11.30 23.89 -21.05
CA LYS A 39 12.44 23.00 -20.81
C LYS A 39 12.23 22.09 -19.59
N TYR A 40 11.49 22.54 -18.58
CA TYR A 40 11.23 21.79 -17.36
C TYR A 40 9.73 21.62 -17.12
N LEU A 41 9.32 20.46 -16.62
CA LEU A 41 7.93 20.25 -16.25
C LEU A 41 7.47 21.26 -15.17
N PRO A 42 6.35 21.99 -15.37
CA PRO A 42 5.91 23.10 -14.51
C PRO A 42 5.39 22.62 -13.15
N PRO A 43 5.50 23.37 -12.05
CA PRO A 43 5.02 22.88 -10.76
C PRO A 43 3.52 22.60 -10.73
N LEU A 44 3.13 21.55 -10.00
CA LEU A 44 1.72 21.19 -9.75
C LEU A 44 1.01 22.19 -8.81
N TYR A 45 1.77 23.05 -8.13
CA TYR A 45 1.30 24.05 -7.19
C TYR A 45 1.96 25.40 -7.51
N ILE A 46 1.23 26.51 -7.40
CA ILE A 46 1.75 27.86 -7.69
C ILE A 46 2.28 28.52 -6.41
N SER A 47 1.57 28.38 -5.28
CA SER A 47 1.93 29.06 -4.04
C SER A 47 1.33 28.37 -2.81
N LYS A 48 1.51 28.97 -1.63
CA LYS A 48 0.81 28.61 -0.39
C LYS A 48 -0.19 29.71 -0.03
N ASN A 49 -1.35 29.33 0.50
CA ASN A 49 -2.26 30.29 1.12
C ASN A 49 -1.76 30.72 2.52
N LYS A 50 -2.48 31.65 3.16
CA LYS A 50 -2.15 32.16 4.50
C LYS A 50 -2.10 31.07 5.58
N ASP A 51 -2.86 29.98 5.42
CA ASP A 51 -2.88 28.83 6.33
C ASP A 51 -1.78 27.80 6.02
N GLY A 52 -0.89 28.09 5.06
CA GLY A 52 0.18 27.19 4.62
C GLY A 52 -0.27 26.04 3.69
N ARG A 53 -1.54 26.01 3.25
CA ARG A 53 -2.06 25.05 2.28
C ARG A 53 -1.57 25.37 0.87
N MET A 54 -1.20 24.34 0.12
CA MET A 54 -0.71 24.51 -1.25
C MET A 54 -1.87 24.85 -2.21
N ILE A 55 -1.68 25.85 -3.05
CA ILE A 55 -2.63 26.26 -4.10
C ILE A 55 -2.23 25.57 -5.41
N PHE A 56 -3.18 24.86 -6.02
CA PHE A 56 -2.96 24.13 -7.27
C PHE A 56 -2.67 25.06 -8.44
N ASN A 57 -1.92 24.55 -9.41
CA ASN A 57 -1.71 25.24 -10.66
C ASN A 57 -2.99 25.23 -11.51
N THR A 58 -3.56 26.41 -11.78
CA THR A 58 -4.81 26.58 -12.52
C THR A 58 -4.70 26.20 -13.99
N ASN A 59 -3.49 26.17 -14.55
CA ASN A 59 -3.26 25.78 -15.95
C ASN A 59 -3.26 24.25 -16.14
N ILE A 60 -3.35 23.49 -15.04
CA ILE A 60 -3.32 22.03 -15.03
C ILE A 60 -4.61 21.53 -14.37
N ASP A 61 -5.35 20.63 -15.01
CA ASP A 61 -6.53 19.99 -14.42
C ASP A 61 -6.11 18.96 -13.36
N MET A 62 -5.86 19.43 -12.14
CA MET A 62 -5.19 18.67 -11.09
C MET A 62 -6.07 17.57 -10.47
N PRO A 63 -5.55 16.34 -10.30
CA PRO A 63 -6.25 15.32 -9.53
C PRO A 63 -6.38 15.69 -8.06
N ARG A 64 -7.49 15.27 -7.44
CA ARG A 64 -7.73 15.47 -6.00
C ARG A 64 -7.25 14.32 -5.11
N ASN A 65 -6.62 13.29 -5.69
CA ASN A 65 -6.05 12.17 -4.92
C ASN A 65 -4.61 12.50 -4.45
N PRO A 66 -4.33 12.57 -3.14
CA PRO A 66 -3.01 12.94 -2.60
C PRO A 66 -1.90 11.91 -2.90
N VAL A 67 -2.23 10.63 -3.08
CA VAL A 67 -1.27 9.59 -3.47
C VAL A 67 -0.81 9.84 -4.91
N VAL A 68 -1.76 10.09 -5.81
CA VAL A 68 -1.51 10.46 -7.21
C VAL A 68 -0.63 11.71 -7.31
N LEU A 69 -1.00 12.78 -6.59
CA LEU A 69 -0.25 14.03 -6.57
C LEU A 69 1.20 13.86 -6.09
N ARG A 70 1.42 13.01 -5.08
CA ARG A 70 2.76 12.71 -4.58
C ARG A 70 3.60 12.01 -5.64
N ALA A 71 3.06 10.97 -6.27
CA ALA A 71 3.76 10.22 -7.31
C ALA A 71 4.13 11.10 -8.51
N LEU A 72 3.17 11.91 -8.99
CA LEU A 72 3.39 12.87 -10.08
C LEU A 72 4.50 13.89 -9.75
N ASN A 73 4.49 14.43 -8.52
CA ASN A 73 5.54 15.37 -8.10
C ASN A 73 6.92 14.72 -8.01
N GLN A 74 7.02 13.46 -7.56
CA GLN A 74 8.29 12.75 -7.54
C GLN A 74 8.80 12.47 -8.96
N ALA A 75 7.93 11.99 -9.85
CA ALA A 75 8.27 11.79 -11.25
C ALA A 75 8.74 13.09 -11.93
N ARG A 76 8.03 14.21 -11.69
CA ARG A 76 8.42 15.55 -12.14
C ARG A 76 9.81 15.94 -11.65
N LYS A 77 10.12 15.73 -10.36
CA LYS A 77 11.43 16.06 -9.79
C LYS A 77 12.55 15.27 -10.45
N VAL A 78 12.35 13.97 -10.65
CA VAL A 78 13.32 13.09 -11.31
C VAL A 78 13.55 13.53 -12.76
N VAL A 79 12.48 13.74 -13.54
CA VAL A 79 12.60 14.21 -14.93
C VAL A 79 13.34 15.54 -15.00
N ASN A 80 12.96 16.52 -14.18
CA ASN A 80 13.64 17.82 -14.19
C ASN A 80 15.10 17.73 -13.72
N ALA A 81 15.44 16.79 -12.84
CA ALA A 81 16.83 16.54 -12.43
C ALA A 81 17.66 15.92 -13.57
N LEU A 82 17.09 14.95 -14.29
CA LEU A 82 17.71 14.38 -15.49
C LEU A 82 17.93 15.44 -16.56
N ILE A 83 16.95 16.34 -16.78
CA ILE A 83 17.09 17.44 -17.76
C ILE A 83 18.18 18.42 -17.35
N ARG A 84 18.32 18.72 -16.05
CA ARG A 84 19.42 19.58 -15.57
C ARG A 84 20.79 18.95 -15.80
N LYS A 85 20.91 17.62 -15.67
CA LYS A 85 22.19 16.90 -15.79
C LYS A 85 22.55 16.55 -17.24
N TYR A 86 21.57 16.15 -18.05
CA TYR A 86 21.80 15.56 -19.38
C TYR A 86 21.11 16.32 -20.53
N GLY A 87 20.37 17.40 -20.24
CA GLY A 87 19.59 18.12 -21.25
C GLY A 87 18.22 17.50 -21.55
N SER A 88 17.48 18.14 -22.47
CA SER A 88 16.12 17.70 -22.81
C SER A 88 16.14 16.31 -23.47
N PRO A 89 15.19 15.41 -23.14
CA PRO A 89 15.18 14.06 -23.69
C PRO A 89 14.75 14.04 -25.16
N HIS A 90 15.34 13.14 -25.94
CA HIS A 90 14.88 12.86 -27.30
C HIS A 90 13.50 12.20 -27.31
N SER A 91 13.25 11.25 -26.42
CA SER A 91 11.93 10.63 -26.27
C SER A 91 11.64 10.33 -24.80
N VAL A 92 10.36 10.26 -24.46
CA VAL A 92 9.91 9.85 -23.13
C VAL A 92 9.07 8.59 -23.27
N HIS A 93 9.52 7.52 -22.61
CA HIS A 93 8.87 6.23 -22.60
C HIS A 93 8.23 5.99 -21.23
N ILE A 94 6.95 5.60 -21.22
CA ILE A 94 6.17 5.45 -19.99
C ILE A 94 5.48 4.10 -19.99
N GLU A 95 5.73 3.31 -18.95
CA GLU A 95 4.96 2.10 -18.68
C GLU A 95 3.59 2.49 -18.08
N MET A 96 2.54 1.92 -18.64
CA MET A 96 1.17 2.08 -18.16
C MET A 96 0.57 0.71 -17.81
N ALA A 97 -0.26 0.68 -16.78
CA ALA A 97 -1.09 -0.48 -16.44
C ALA A 97 -2.28 -0.64 -17.41
N ARG A 98 -1.99 -0.69 -18.72
CA ARG A 98 -2.93 -1.00 -19.80
C ARG A 98 -2.87 -2.47 -20.15
N ASP A 99 -4.00 -3.02 -20.56
CA ASP A 99 -4.03 -4.35 -21.16
C ASP A 99 -3.59 -4.28 -22.63
N LEU A 100 -2.99 -5.37 -23.12
CA LEU A 100 -2.75 -5.54 -24.56
C LEU A 100 -4.09 -5.64 -25.31
N SER A 101 -4.05 -5.32 -26.61
CA SER A 101 -5.22 -5.48 -27.48
C SER A 101 -5.66 -6.93 -27.48
N LYS A 102 -6.88 -7.18 -26.99
CA LYS A 102 -7.50 -8.49 -26.96
C LYS A 102 -8.01 -8.89 -28.36
N PRO A 103 -8.00 -10.19 -28.72
CA PRO A 103 -8.61 -10.67 -29.96
C PRO A 103 -10.06 -10.23 -30.11
N PHE A 104 -10.54 -10.08 -31.35
CA PHE A 104 -11.91 -9.64 -31.63
C PHE A 104 -12.97 -10.48 -30.89
N SER A 105 -12.81 -11.81 -30.88
CA SER A 105 -13.71 -12.72 -30.17
C SER A 105 -13.78 -12.45 -28.67
N GLU A 106 -12.66 -12.09 -28.04
CA GLU A 106 -12.61 -11.78 -26.60
C GLU A 106 -13.19 -10.40 -26.32
N ARG A 107 -12.91 -9.39 -27.17
CA ARG A 107 -13.55 -8.07 -27.08
C ARG A 107 -15.07 -8.18 -27.17
N LYS A 108 -15.60 -8.96 -28.10
CA LYS A 108 -17.04 -9.21 -28.23
C LYS A 108 -17.64 -9.93 -27.03
N LYS A 109 -16.91 -10.88 -26.41
CA LYS A 109 -17.34 -11.52 -25.15
C LYS A 109 -17.42 -10.51 -24.00
N ILE A 110 -16.43 -9.63 -23.86
CA ILE A 110 -16.42 -8.59 -22.82
C ILE A 110 -17.56 -7.59 -23.05
N GLU A 111 -17.73 -7.11 -24.28
CA GLU A 111 -18.82 -6.20 -24.68
C GLU A 111 -20.20 -6.83 -24.37
N LYS A 112 -20.41 -8.09 -24.77
CA LYS A 112 -21.64 -8.84 -24.46
C LYS A 112 -21.87 -8.93 -22.96
N ALA A 113 -20.85 -9.29 -22.18
CA ALA A 113 -20.99 -9.37 -20.73
C ALA A 113 -21.30 -8.00 -20.10
N GLN A 114 -20.66 -6.92 -20.56
CA GLN A 114 -20.92 -5.56 -20.08
C GLN A 114 -22.35 -5.10 -20.40
N ASN A 115 -22.83 -5.35 -21.63
CA ASN A 115 -24.19 -5.04 -22.03
C ASN A 115 -25.21 -5.83 -21.20
N GLN A 116 -25.00 -7.13 -21.03
CA GLN A 116 -25.84 -7.98 -20.16
C GLN A 116 -25.87 -7.48 -18.72
N PHE A 117 -24.73 -7.05 -18.15
CA PHE A 117 -24.70 -6.48 -16.80
C PHE A 117 -25.43 -5.14 -16.72
N ARG A 118 -25.32 -4.30 -17.75
CA ARG A 118 -26.06 -3.03 -17.82
C ARG A 118 -27.56 -3.28 -17.90
N GLU A 119 -27.99 -4.14 -18.80
CA GLU A 119 -29.40 -4.52 -19.00
C GLU A 119 -30.01 -5.12 -17.73
N HIS A 120 -29.32 -6.08 -17.09
CA HIS A 120 -29.76 -6.66 -15.83
C HIS A 120 -29.84 -5.60 -14.72
N ASN A 121 -28.85 -4.72 -14.62
CA ASN A 121 -28.86 -3.68 -13.59
C ASN A 121 -29.97 -2.63 -13.81
N GLU A 122 -30.29 -2.27 -15.07
CA GLU A 122 -31.43 -1.40 -15.36
C GLU A 122 -32.77 -2.12 -15.09
N SER A 123 -32.91 -3.39 -15.50
CA SER A 123 -34.09 -4.19 -15.20
C SER A 123 -34.32 -4.33 -13.68
N ASP A 124 -33.26 -4.58 -12.91
CA ASP A 124 -33.32 -4.63 -11.45
C ASP A 124 -33.78 -3.29 -10.85
N LYS A 125 -33.33 -2.15 -11.40
CA LYS A 125 -33.77 -0.82 -10.94
C LYS A 125 -35.24 -0.59 -11.24
N THR A 126 -35.69 -0.93 -12.43
CA THR A 126 -37.10 -0.81 -12.82
C THR A 126 -37.98 -1.63 -11.88
N ARG A 127 -37.62 -2.91 -11.71
CA ARG A 127 -38.33 -3.81 -10.80
C ARG A 127 -38.33 -3.32 -9.35
N PHE A 128 -37.19 -2.80 -8.87
CA PHE A 128 -37.11 -2.23 -7.52
C PHE A 128 -37.98 -0.98 -7.37
N ALA A 129 -38.05 -0.12 -8.38
CA ALA A 129 -38.91 1.05 -8.36
C ALA A 129 -40.39 0.68 -8.36
N GLU A 130 -40.78 -0.32 -9.16
CA GLU A 130 -42.15 -0.85 -9.24
C GLU A 130 -42.57 -1.54 -7.93
N GLU A 131 -41.77 -2.46 -7.40
CA GLU A 131 -42.11 -3.25 -6.20
C GLU A 131 -42.29 -2.37 -4.95
N PHE A 132 -41.62 -1.23 -4.87
CA PHE A 132 -41.63 -0.34 -3.71
C PHE A 132 -42.23 1.05 -3.98
N ASN A 133 -42.87 1.24 -5.14
CA ASN A 133 -43.49 2.51 -5.56
C ASN A 133 -42.56 3.73 -5.39
N LEU A 134 -41.28 3.59 -5.75
CA LEU A 134 -40.28 4.64 -5.55
C LEU A 134 -40.36 5.68 -6.67
N VAL A 135 -40.39 6.97 -6.29
CA VAL A 135 -40.38 8.09 -7.25
C VAL A 135 -38.93 8.47 -7.58
N GLY A 136 -38.54 8.33 -8.84
CA GLY A 136 -37.21 8.70 -9.36
C GLY A 136 -36.26 7.50 -9.53
N THR A 137 -35.04 7.74 -10.02
CA THR A 137 -34.05 6.66 -10.22
C THR A 137 -33.54 6.16 -8.86
N PRO A 138 -33.73 4.88 -8.51
CA PRO A 138 -33.21 4.34 -7.27
C PRO A 138 -31.67 4.36 -7.31
N LYS A 139 -31.06 5.25 -6.52
CA LYS A 139 -29.61 5.36 -6.38
C LYS A 139 -29.27 5.31 -4.90
N GLY A 140 -28.40 4.38 -4.50
CA GLY A 140 -27.86 4.36 -3.14
C GLY A 140 -27.74 2.96 -2.54
N LYS A 141 -27.51 2.93 -1.22
CA LYS A 141 -27.31 1.72 -0.44
C LYS A 141 -28.52 0.78 -0.45
N GLU A 142 -29.74 1.33 -0.52
CA GLU A 142 -30.96 0.52 -0.51
C GLU A 142 -31.10 -0.35 -1.77
N PHE A 143 -30.78 0.19 -2.95
CA PHE A 143 -30.74 -0.62 -4.18
C PHE A 143 -29.66 -1.70 -4.09
N GLU A 144 -28.51 -1.41 -3.48
CA GLU A 144 -27.47 -2.42 -3.27
C GLU A 144 -27.92 -3.52 -2.31
N LYS A 145 -28.61 -3.17 -1.22
CA LYS A 145 -29.24 -4.16 -0.33
C LYS A 145 -30.27 -5.01 -1.08
N TYR A 146 -31.11 -4.41 -1.93
CA TYR A 146 -32.06 -5.15 -2.76
C TYR A 146 -31.37 -6.14 -3.72
N GLN A 147 -30.30 -5.71 -4.40
CA GLN A 147 -29.51 -6.58 -5.26
C GLN A 147 -28.91 -7.75 -4.48
N LEU A 148 -28.30 -7.48 -3.33
CA LEU A 148 -27.71 -8.50 -2.47
C LEU A 148 -28.76 -9.45 -1.89
N TYR A 149 -29.92 -8.93 -1.47
CA TYR A 149 -31.04 -9.73 -0.98
C TYR A 149 -31.48 -10.77 -2.01
N ARG A 150 -31.65 -10.37 -3.28
CA ARG A 150 -32.01 -11.29 -4.37
C ARG A 150 -30.87 -12.25 -4.71
N GLU A 151 -29.63 -11.75 -4.81
CA GLU A 151 -28.44 -12.58 -5.06
C GLU A 151 -28.29 -13.66 -3.98
N GLN A 152 -28.72 -13.38 -2.74
CA GLN A 152 -28.61 -14.24 -1.56
C GLN A 152 -29.86 -15.10 -1.32
N GLN A 153 -30.76 -15.22 -2.29
CA GLN A 153 -31.99 -16.00 -2.14
C GLN A 153 -32.80 -15.58 -0.90
N CYS A 154 -32.85 -14.27 -0.63
CA CYS A 154 -33.60 -13.66 0.46
C CYS A 154 -33.10 -14.04 1.87
N LYS A 155 -31.83 -14.47 2.01
CA LYS A 155 -31.27 -14.91 3.29
C LYS A 155 -30.11 -14.06 3.76
N CYS A 156 -29.94 -14.01 5.07
CA CYS A 156 -28.74 -13.51 5.73
C CYS A 156 -27.58 -14.46 5.41
N VAL A 157 -26.46 -13.93 4.93
CA VAL A 157 -25.34 -14.77 4.49
C VAL A 157 -24.69 -15.58 5.61
N TYR A 158 -24.66 -15.08 6.85
CA TYR A 158 -23.99 -15.78 7.96
C TYR A 158 -24.90 -16.66 8.81
N SER A 159 -26.13 -16.21 9.09
CA SER A 159 -27.09 -17.01 9.85
C SER A 159 -27.94 -17.94 8.97
N LEU A 160 -28.00 -17.68 7.65
CA LEU A 160 -28.89 -18.33 6.68
C LEU A 160 -30.38 -18.18 6.99
N GLU A 161 -30.72 -17.33 7.96
CA GLU A 161 -32.10 -16.97 8.28
C GLU A 161 -32.73 -16.15 7.14
N PRO A 162 -34.04 -16.32 6.88
CA PRO A 162 -34.75 -15.49 5.93
C PRO A 162 -34.73 -14.03 6.39
N LEU A 163 -34.54 -13.14 5.43
CA LEU A 163 -34.61 -11.70 5.63
C LEU A 163 -35.98 -11.20 5.19
N ASP A 164 -36.53 -10.22 5.89
CA ASP A 164 -37.70 -9.48 5.44
C ASP A 164 -37.25 -8.26 4.62
N ILE A 165 -37.69 -8.17 3.36
CA ILE A 165 -37.23 -7.12 2.45
C ILE A 165 -37.67 -5.71 2.89
N HIS A 166 -38.87 -5.54 3.44
CA HIS A 166 -39.32 -4.23 3.91
C HIS A 166 -38.46 -3.77 5.09
N ARG A 167 -38.13 -4.67 6.02
CA ARG A 167 -37.24 -4.37 7.14
C ARG A 167 -35.81 -4.09 6.67
N VAL A 168 -35.29 -4.84 5.70
CA VAL A 168 -33.96 -4.59 5.11
C VAL A 168 -33.82 -3.15 4.58
N LEU A 169 -34.86 -2.65 3.92
CA LEU A 169 -34.84 -1.37 3.22
C LEU A 169 -35.20 -0.19 4.13
N PHE A 170 -36.13 -0.37 5.06
CA PHE A 170 -36.73 0.74 5.80
C PHE A 170 -36.44 0.74 7.31
N GLU A 171 -36.02 -0.39 7.90
CA GLU A 171 -35.70 -0.49 9.32
C GLU A 171 -34.20 -0.32 9.57
N GLN A 172 -33.82 0.82 10.16
CA GLN A 172 -32.43 1.09 10.48
C GLN A 172 -31.92 0.11 11.55
N GLY A 173 -30.80 -0.56 11.26
CA GLY A 173 -30.20 -1.52 12.18
C GLY A 173 -30.76 -2.95 12.08
N TYR A 174 -31.69 -3.25 11.19
CA TYR A 174 -32.12 -4.63 10.92
C TYR A 174 -31.06 -5.43 10.14
N ALA A 175 -30.62 -4.90 9.00
CA ALA A 175 -29.63 -5.53 8.14
C ALA A 175 -28.57 -4.53 7.62
N GLU A 176 -27.36 -5.02 7.44
CA GLU A 176 -26.18 -4.26 7.02
C GLU A 176 -25.49 -4.93 5.82
N ILE A 177 -24.80 -4.11 5.03
CA ILE A 177 -23.87 -4.60 4.01
C ILE A 177 -22.51 -4.77 4.67
N ASP A 178 -22.07 -6.02 4.85
CA ASP A 178 -20.77 -6.38 5.40
C ASP A 178 -19.74 -6.66 4.29
N HIS A 179 -18.47 -6.42 4.60
CA HIS A 179 -17.33 -6.93 3.84
C HIS A 179 -16.95 -8.31 4.37
N ALA A 180 -17.20 -9.34 3.58
CA ALA A 180 -16.87 -10.72 3.92
C ALA A 180 -15.42 -10.85 4.38
N LEU A 181 -14.47 -10.43 3.55
CA LEU A 181 -13.10 -10.14 3.97
C LEU A 181 -13.05 -8.73 4.53
N PRO A 182 -12.75 -8.53 5.83
CA PRO A 182 -12.81 -7.21 6.46
C PRO A 182 -12.03 -6.14 5.70
N TYR A 183 -12.61 -4.95 5.52
CA TYR A 183 -11.99 -3.88 4.74
C TYR A 183 -10.67 -3.39 5.36
N SER A 184 -10.56 -3.33 6.68
CA SER A 184 -9.33 -2.95 7.39
C SER A 184 -8.14 -3.89 7.13
N ARG A 185 -8.41 -5.15 6.78
CA ARG A 185 -7.41 -6.16 6.41
C ARG A 185 -7.21 -6.21 4.88
N SER A 186 -8.29 -6.25 4.11
CA SER A 186 -8.25 -6.50 2.65
C SER A 186 -8.22 -5.26 1.77
N PHE A 187 -8.75 -4.12 2.22
CA PHE A 187 -9.01 -2.94 1.38
C PHE A 187 -9.88 -3.24 0.14
N ASP A 188 -10.60 -4.37 0.13
CA ASP A 188 -11.42 -4.80 -1.00
C ASP A 188 -12.85 -4.32 -0.84
N ASP A 189 -13.15 -3.17 -1.44
CA ASP A 189 -14.51 -2.62 -1.48
C ASP A 189 -15.31 -3.06 -2.72
N SER A 190 -14.88 -4.14 -3.40
CA SER A 190 -15.59 -4.62 -4.59
C SER A 190 -16.93 -5.27 -4.23
N LYS A 191 -17.89 -5.24 -5.17
CA LYS A 191 -19.19 -5.93 -5.03
C LYS A 191 -19.06 -7.43 -4.70
N ASN A 192 -17.97 -8.07 -5.12
CA ASN A 192 -17.72 -9.49 -4.83
C ASN A 192 -17.34 -9.74 -3.36
N ASN A 193 -16.97 -8.70 -2.60
CA ASN A 193 -16.65 -8.80 -1.19
C ASN A 193 -17.81 -8.34 -0.28
N ARG A 194 -18.88 -7.76 -0.86
CA ARG A 194 -20.01 -7.23 -0.10
C ARG A 194 -21.13 -8.26 0.00
N VAL A 195 -21.72 -8.39 1.17
CA VAL A 195 -22.85 -9.30 1.47
C VAL A 195 -23.86 -8.64 2.39
N LEU A 196 -25.13 -9.00 2.26
CA LEU A 196 -26.21 -8.53 3.13
C LEU A 196 -26.39 -9.51 4.30
N VAL A 197 -26.37 -8.98 5.52
CA VAL A 197 -26.45 -9.77 6.75
C VAL A 197 -27.30 -9.06 7.79
N LEU A 198 -27.83 -9.81 8.75
CA LEU A 198 -28.44 -9.20 9.95
C LEU A 198 -27.37 -8.40 10.70
N SER A 199 -27.72 -7.22 11.21
CA SER A 199 -26.73 -6.34 11.87
C SER A 199 -26.05 -7.04 13.04
N ARG A 200 -26.79 -7.86 13.82
CA ARG A 200 -26.21 -8.66 14.90
C ARG A 200 -25.08 -9.61 14.42
N GLU A 201 -25.22 -10.21 13.24
CA GLU A 201 -24.21 -11.10 12.68
C GLU A 201 -22.98 -10.32 12.25
N ASN A 202 -23.17 -9.12 11.66
CA ASN A 202 -22.06 -8.25 11.29
C ASN A 202 -21.25 -7.79 12.51
N GLN A 203 -21.95 -7.32 13.56
CA GLN A 203 -21.32 -6.86 14.79
C GLN A 203 -20.56 -7.99 15.50
N ASN A 204 -21.13 -9.21 15.52
CA ASN A 204 -20.47 -10.38 16.10
C ASN A 204 -19.26 -10.85 15.30
N LYS A 205 -19.31 -10.77 13.96
CA LYS A 205 -18.17 -11.09 13.09
C LYS A 205 -17.00 -10.12 13.29
N GLY A 206 -17.29 -8.83 13.41
CA GLY A 206 -16.25 -7.81 13.59
C GLY A 206 -15.16 -7.88 12.52
N ASN A 207 -13.88 -7.92 12.93
CA ASN A 207 -12.73 -7.95 12.02
C ASN A 207 -12.28 -9.37 11.60
N MET A 208 -13.15 -10.36 11.76
CA MET A 208 -12.91 -11.75 11.33
C MET A 208 -13.38 -11.99 9.89
N THR A 209 -12.80 -12.98 9.21
CA THR A 209 -13.33 -13.53 7.96
C THR A 209 -14.53 -14.44 8.23
N PRO A 210 -15.32 -14.86 7.22
CA PRO A 210 -16.39 -15.82 7.43
C PRO A 210 -15.86 -17.17 7.92
N TYR A 211 -14.66 -17.57 7.47
CA TYR A 211 -14.00 -18.80 7.92
C TYR A 211 -13.64 -18.75 9.40
N GLU A 212 -13.11 -17.62 9.87
CA GLU A 212 -12.79 -17.40 11.29
C GLU A 212 -14.07 -17.32 12.14
N TYR A 213 -15.04 -16.49 11.72
CA TYR A 213 -16.26 -16.22 12.49
C TYR A 213 -17.19 -17.43 12.60
N LEU A 214 -17.34 -18.20 11.53
CA LEU A 214 -18.20 -19.39 11.51
C LEU A 214 -17.46 -20.65 11.96
N GLU A 215 -16.27 -20.51 12.55
CA GLU A 215 -15.47 -21.62 13.11
C GLU A 215 -15.15 -22.70 12.06
N GLY A 216 -14.70 -22.28 10.88
CA GLY A 216 -14.32 -23.19 9.80
C GLY A 216 -13.09 -24.04 10.11
N ALA A 217 -12.24 -23.61 11.05
CA ALA A 217 -11.07 -24.39 11.50
C ALA A 217 -11.46 -25.69 12.22
N THR A 218 -12.59 -25.70 12.93
CA THR A 218 -13.17 -26.89 13.57
C THR A 218 -14.20 -27.58 12.67
N ASN A 219 -14.37 -27.09 11.44
CA ASN A 219 -15.39 -27.55 10.48
C ASN A 219 -16.80 -27.59 11.10
N SER A 220 -17.16 -26.51 11.81
CA SER A 220 -18.42 -26.40 12.54
C SER A 220 -19.63 -26.67 11.64
N GLN A 221 -20.77 -27.02 12.24
CA GLN A 221 -22.02 -27.20 11.48
C GLN A 221 -22.41 -25.91 10.74
N ARG A 222 -22.22 -24.74 11.36
CA ARG A 222 -22.49 -23.43 10.75
C ARG A 222 -21.62 -23.20 9.52
N TRP A 223 -20.32 -23.49 9.60
CA TRP A 223 -19.41 -23.38 8.45
C TRP A 223 -19.80 -24.31 7.30
N ARG A 224 -20.13 -25.58 7.59
CA ARG A 224 -20.53 -26.54 6.54
C ARG A 224 -21.81 -26.11 5.82
N GLN A 225 -22.81 -25.64 6.56
CA GLN A 225 -24.05 -25.12 5.98
C GLN A 225 -23.79 -23.89 5.11
N PHE A 226 -22.92 -22.99 5.59
CA PHE A 226 -22.49 -21.81 4.84
C PHE A 226 -21.75 -22.19 3.54
N GLU A 227 -20.79 -23.13 3.60
CA GLU A 227 -20.03 -23.60 2.45
C GLU A 227 -20.94 -24.23 1.39
N ILE A 228 -21.91 -25.04 1.81
CA ILE A 228 -22.94 -25.61 0.92
C ILE A 228 -23.78 -24.50 0.28
N PHE A 229 -24.25 -23.53 1.07
CA PHE A 229 -25.05 -22.40 0.57
C PHE A 229 -24.28 -21.60 -0.48
N VAL A 230 -23.02 -21.24 -0.22
CA VAL A 230 -22.19 -20.44 -1.14
C VAL A 230 -21.90 -21.20 -2.44
N ASN A 231 -21.60 -22.50 -2.35
CA ASN A 231 -21.30 -23.32 -3.54
C ASN A 231 -22.56 -23.62 -4.38
N SER A 232 -23.69 -23.86 -3.74
CA SER A 232 -24.96 -24.14 -4.44
C SER A 232 -25.61 -22.89 -5.04
N ASN A 233 -25.30 -21.69 -4.53
CA ASN A 233 -25.86 -20.46 -5.06
C ASN A 233 -25.27 -20.11 -6.44
N LYS A 234 -26.08 -20.31 -7.48
CA LYS A 234 -25.74 -20.04 -8.89
C LYS A 234 -25.62 -18.55 -9.22
N ALA A 235 -26.22 -17.66 -8.44
CA ALA A 235 -26.14 -16.22 -8.65
C ALA A 235 -24.75 -15.67 -8.31
N TYR A 236 -24.04 -16.31 -7.38
CA TYR A 236 -22.67 -15.92 -7.05
C TYR A 236 -21.69 -16.20 -8.18
N ARG A 237 -20.90 -15.19 -8.50
CA ARG A 237 -19.72 -15.38 -9.36
C ARG A 237 -18.62 -16.12 -8.61
N GLN A 238 -17.76 -16.81 -9.35
CA GLN A 238 -16.62 -17.51 -8.76
C GLN A 238 -15.74 -16.57 -7.90
N ALA A 239 -15.56 -15.33 -8.32
CA ALA A 239 -14.80 -14.33 -7.57
C ALA A 239 -15.40 -14.01 -6.18
N LYS A 240 -16.72 -14.06 -6.03
CA LYS A 240 -17.42 -13.87 -4.75
C LYS A 240 -17.32 -15.12 -3.88
N ARG A 241 -17.53 -16.31 -4.47
CA ARG A 241 -17.32 -17.60 -3.78
C ARG A 241 -15.91 -17.71 -3.19
N ASN A 242 -14.89 -17.39 -3.97
CA ASN A 242 -13.49 -17.43 -3.51
C ASN A 242 -13.20 -16.48 -2.33
N ARG A 243 -13.92 -15.36 -2.20
CA ARG A 243 -13.77 -14.43 -1.06
C ARG A 243 -14.50 -14.94 0.17
N LEU A 244 -15.74 -15.41 -0.02
CA LEU A 244 -16.57 -15.95 1.06
C LEU A 244 -15.96 -17.20 1.69
N LEU A 245 -15.32 -18.05 0.87
CA LEU A 245 -14.75 -19.34 1.29
C LEU A 245 -13.24 -19.30 1.55
N LYS A 246 -12.63 -18.12 1.64
CA LYS A 246 -11.17 -18.02 1.83
C LYS A 246 -10.81 -18.48 3.24
N LYS A 247 -10.06 -19.58 3.33
CA LYS A 247 -9.58 -20.20 4.58
C LYS A 247 -8.28 -19.54 5.06
N ASP A 248 -7.35 -19.31 4.13
CA ASP A 248 -6.05 -18.69 4.41
C ASP A 248 -6.10 -17.19 4.12
N PHE A 249 -6.26 -16.39 5.18
CA PHE A 249 -6.24 -14.93 5.13
C PHE A 249 -5.34 -14.36 6.23
N ASP A 250 -4.06 -14.74 6.18
CA ASP A 250 -3.00 -14.20 7.03
C ASP A 250 -2.57 -12.78 6.61
N GLU A 251 -1.66 -12.17 7.37
CA GLU A 251 -1.14 -10.82 7.09
C GLU A 251 -0.50 -10.72 5.69
N LYS A 252 0.18 -11.78 5.23
CA LYS A 252 0.83 -11.82 3.91
C LYS A 252 -0.21 -11.81 2.78
N ASN A 253 -1.26 -12.63 2.87
CA ASN A 253 -2.36 -12.63 1.91
C ASN A 253 -3.18 -11.32 1.94
N ALA A 254 -3.25 -10.64 3.10
CA ALA A 254 -3.89 -9.34 3.21
C ALA A 254 -3.12 -8.25 2.44
N GLU A 255 -1.79 -8.34 2.36
CA GLU A 255 -0.95 -7.45 1.56
C GLU A 255 -1.21 -7.57 0.05
N ASP A 256 -1.45 -8.78 -0.48
CA ASP A 256 -1.79 -9.00 -1.89
C ASP A 256 -3.10 -8.29 -2.30
N PHE A 257 -4.02 -8.10 -1.35
CA PHE A 257 -5.23 -7.31 -1.61
C PHE A 257 -4.97 -5.80 -1.50
N ARG A 258 -4.02 -5.36 -0.65
CA ARG A 258 -3.53 -3.96 -0.57
C ARG A 258 -2.83 -3.50 -1.85
N GLU A 259 -2.16 -4.40 -2.57
CA GLU A 259 -1.48 -4.07 -3.84
C GLU A 259 -2.43 -3.65 -4.98
N ARG A 260 -3.76 -3.68 -4.77
CA ARG A 260 -4.78 -3.34 -5.79
C ARG A 260 -4.99 -1.84 -6.03
N ASN A 261 -4.04 -0.97 -5.70
CA ASN A 261 -4.00 0.41 -6.20
C ASN A 261 -3.56 0.51 -7.68
N LEU A 262 -3.88 -0.50 -8.50
CA LEU A 262 -3.70 -0.47 -9.95
C LEU A 262 -4.47 0.70 -10.59
N ASN A 263 -5.63 1.07 -10.04
CA ASN A 263 -6.40 2.21 -10.54
C ASN A 263 -5.65 3.53 -10.36
N ASP A 264 -5.04 3.74 -9.20
CA ASP A 264 -4.20 4.93 -8.94
C ASP A 264 -2.99 4.93 -9.88
N THR A 265 -2.32 3.79 -10.06
CA THR A 265 -1.18 3.65 -11.00
C THR A 265 -1.58 3.98 -12.45
N ARG A 266 -2.71 3.45 -12.92
CA ARG A 266 -3.25 3.77 -14.26
C ARG A 266 -3.52 5.26 -14.43
N TYR A 267 -4.13 5.87 -13.41
CA TYR A 267 -4.45 7.28 -13.42
C TYR A 267 -3.16 8.14 -13.42
N ILE A 268 -2.19 7.81 -12.57
CA ILE A 268 -0.87 8.47 -12.51
C ILE A 268 -0.18 8.45 -13.86
N CYS A 269 0.00 7.27 -14.48
CA CYS A 269 0.74 7.20 -15.74
C CYS A 269 0.01 7.91 -16.88
N ARG A 270 -1.33 7.86 -16.91
CA ARG A 270 -2.12 8.57 -17.93
C ARG A 270 -1.98 10.09 -17.77
N PHE A 271 -2.11 10.56 -16.54
CA PHE A 271 -1.93 11.97 -16.23
C PHE A 271 -0.51 12.41 -16.60
N PHE A 272 0.52 11.67 -16.15
CA PHE A 272 1.91 12.01 -16.38
C PHE A 272 2.26 12.05 -17.87
N LYS A 273 1.75 11.10 -18.66
CA LYS A 273 1.89 11.11 -20.12
C LYS A 273 1.34 12.38 -20.75
N ASN A 274 0.09 12.74 -20.43
CA ASN A 274 -0.54 13.95 -20.98
C ASN A 274 0.18 15.21 -20.51
N TYR A 275 0.65 15.21 -19.26
CA TYR A 275 1.39 16.29 -18.65
C TYR A 275 2.77 16.50 -19.31
N VAL A 276 3.50 15.42 -19.63
CA VAL A 276 4.73 15.49 -20.42
C VAL A 276 4.45 15.98 -21.84
N GLU A 277 3.49 15.38 -22.54
CA GLU A 277 3.19 15.75 -23.94
C GLU A 277 2.74 17.20 -24.10
N ARG A 278 2.04 17.74 -23.09
CA ARG A 278 1.56 19.12 -23.10
C ARG A 278 2.63 20.14 -22.74
N PHE A 279 3.43 19.88 -21.70
CA PHE A 279 4.27 20.92 -21.10
C PHE A 279 5.78 20.74 -21.28
N LEU A 280 6.27 19.56 -21.68
CA LEU A 280 7.70 19.33 -21.84
C LEU A 280 8.15 19.57 -23.28
N GLN A 281 9.18 20.40 -23.44
CA GLN A 281 9.90 20.54 -24.70
C GLN A 281 10.90 19.38 -24.87
N PRO A 282 10.82 18.60 -25.95
CA PRO A 282 11.82 17.56 -26.23
C PRO A 282 13.15 18.19 -26.66
N HIS A 283 14.18 17.35 -26.88
CA HIS A 283 15.42 17.78 -27.53
C HIS A 283 15.15 18.47 -28.88
N GLU A 284 15.98 19.43 -29.27
CA GLU A 284 15.80 20.22 -30.52
C GLU A 284 15.80 19.31 -31.75
N ASP A 285 16.69 18.31 -31.78
CA ASP A 285 16.78 17.30 -32.84
C ASP A 285 15.75 16.16 -32.72
N SER A 286 14.78 16.25 -31.80
CA SER A 286 13.79 15.21 -31.61
C SER A 286 12.60 15.33 -32.57
N GLU A 287 12.32 14.25 -33.29
CA GLU A 287 11.08 14.09 -34.05
C GLU A 287 9.91 13.55 -33.21
N ALA A 288 10.13 13.29 -31.90
CA ALA A 288 9.13 12.66 -31.05
C ALA A 288 7.97 13.61 -30.72
N LYS A 289 6.82 13.40 -31.37
CA LYS A 289 5.60 14.18 -31.12
C LYS A 289 4.82 13.73 -29.87
N ARG A 290 5.04 12.50 -29.39
CA ARG A 290 4.25 11.87 -28.31
C ARG A 290 5.12 10.93 -27.48
N CYS A 291 4.71 10.67 -26.24
CA CYS A 291 5.35 9.65 -25.40
C CYS A 291 5.13 8.26 -25.99
N VAL A 292 6.15 7.40 -25.89
CA VAL A 292 6.00 5.97 -26.17
C VAL A 292 5.38 5.30 -24.95
N VAL A 293 4.27 4.59 -25.15
CA VAL A 293 3.52 3.95 -24.06
C VAL A 293 3.62 2.44 -24.18
N LEU A 294 4.02 1.80 -23.09
CA LEU A 294 4.12 0.35 -22.98
C LEU A 294 3.10 -0.20 -21.98
N SER A 295 2.65 -1.44 -22.18
CA SER A 295 1.91 -2.17 -21.14
C SER A 295 2.87 -2.95 -20.26
N GLY A 296 2.51 -3.17 -18.99
CA GLY A 296 3.33 -4.04 -18.12
C GLY A 296 3.47 -5.48 -18.64
N GLN A 297 2.51 -5.94 -19.44
CA GLN A 297 2.60 -7.23 -20.13
C GLN A 297 3.71 -7.22 -21.20
N LEU A 298 3.89 -6.12 -21.94
CA LEU A 298 4.98 -5.95 -22.90
C LEU A 298 6.33 -5.88 -22.19
N THR A 299 6.44 -5.11 -21.11
CA THR A 299 7.68 -5.05 -20.30
C THR A 299 8.08 -6.43 -19.79
N ALA A 300 7.12 -7.19 -19.25
CA ALA A 300 7.35 -8.56 -18.78
C ALA A 300 7.78 -9.50 -19.92
N PHE A 301 7.16 -9.39 -21.09
CA PHE A 301 7.53 -10.16 -22.26
C PHE A 301 8.96 -9.85 -22.72
N LEU A 302 9.34 -8.57 -22.85
CA LEU A 302 10.69 -8.16 -23.24
C LEU A 302 11.74 -8.60 -22.22
N ARG A 303 11.43 -8.50 -20.93
CA ARG A 303 12.30 -9.03 -19.86
C ARG A 303 12.59 -10.52 -20.05
N ALA A 304 11.56 -11.34 -20.22
CA ALA A 304 11.72 -12.76 -20.47
C ALA A 304 12.54 -13.02 -21.74
N ARG A 305 12.20 -12.33 -22.84
CA ARG A 305 12.91 -12.44 -24.13
C ARG A 305 14.39 -12.07 -24.04
N TRP A 306 14.75 -11.08 -23.22
CA TRP A 306 16.13 -10.64 -23.02
C TRP A 306 16.83 -11.35 -21.85
N GLY A 307 16.21 -12.38 -21.25
CA GLY A 307 16.80 -13.19 -20.19
C GLY A 307 16.93 -12.45 -18.84
N LEU A 308 16.09 -11.44 -18.62
CA LEU A 308 16.09 -10.60 -17.42
C LEU A 308 15.08 -11.14 -16.39
N THR A 309 15.58 -11.85 -15.39
CA THR A 309 14.78 -12.32 -14.25
C THR A 309 14.47 -11.15 -13.32
N LYS A 310 13.23 -11.08 -12.83
CA LYS A 310 12.76 -10.05 -11.88
C LYS A 310 12.52 -10.69 -10.54
N SER A 311 13.32 -10.32 -9.54
CA SER A 311 13.01 -10.62 -8.13
C SER A 311 12.43 -9.37 -7.47
N ARG A 312 11.13 -9.41 -7.15
CA ARG A 312 10.43 -8.29 -6.48
C ARG A 312 10.69 -8.27 -4.98
N GLU A 313 10.89 -9.46 -4.42
CA GLU A 313 11.08 -9.63 -2.98
C GLU A 313 12.50 -9.21 -2.58
N GLU A 314 13.50 -9.42 -3.43
CA GLU A 314 14.90 -9.17 -3.07
C GLU A 314 15.26 -7.69 -2.90
N SER A 315 14.86 -6.78 -3.80
CA SER A 315 15.35 -5.39 -3.81
C SER A 315 14.49 -4.43 -4.64
N ASP A 316 14.44 -3.15 -4.25
CA ASP A 316 13.79 -2.05 -4.98
C ASP A 316 14.47 -1.72 -6.34
N ARG A 317 15.66 -2.26 -6.60
CA ARG A 317 16.43 -2.05 -7.85
C ARG A 317 15.70 -2.55 -9.10
N HIS A 318 14.72 -3.45 -8.96
CA HIS A 318 13.94 -3.96 -10.09
C HIS A 318 13.14 -2.88 -10.83
N HIS A 319 12.86 -1.72 -10.20
CA HIS A 319 12.26 -0.58 -10.90
C HIS A 319 13.20 0.03 -11.95
N ALA A 320 14.51 0.06 -11.69
CA ALA A 320 15.50 0.52 -12.65
C ALA A 320 15.67 -0.48 -13.82
N LEU A 321 15.60 -1.78 -13.53
CA LEU A 321 15.54 -2.84 -14.55
C LEU A 321 14.35 -2.63 -15.51
N ASP A 322 13.14 -2.47 -14.96
CA ASP A 322 11.94 -2.23 -15.76
C ASP A 322 12.05 -0.91 -16.56
N ALA A 323 12.59 0.16 -15.96
CA ALA A 323 12.81 1.44 -16.64
C ALA A 323 13.79 1.33 -17.83
N ALA A 324 14.88 0.58 -17.67
CA ALA A 324 15.83 0.32 -18.77
C ALA A 324 15.16 -0.46 -19.92
N VAL A 325 14.31 -1.43 -19.58
CA VAL A 325 13.55 -2.21 -20.57
C VAL A 325 12.55 -1.34 -21.32
N VAL A 326 11.87 -0.45 -20.60
CA VAL A 326 10.91 0.51 -21.16
C VAL A 326 11.60 1.50 -22.10
N ALA A 327 12.77 2.02 -21.70
CA ALA A 327 13.56 2.94 -22.51
C ALA A 327 14.09 2.26 -23.79
N ALA A 328 14.55 1.01 -23.71
CA ALA A 328 15.07 0.26 -24.85
C ALA A 328 14.00 -0.23 -25.84
N CYS A 329 12.72 -0.11 -25.50
CA CYS A 329 11.62 -0.55 -26.37
C CYS A 329 11.27 0.50 -27.41
N SER A 330 11.35 0.13 -28.70
CA SER A 330 10.94 1.01 -29.79
C SER A 330 9.43 0.96 -30.06
N HIS A 331 8.88 2.01 -30.69
CA HIS A 331 7.50 2.03 -31.14
C HIS A 331 7.14 0.84 -32.05
N GLY A 332 8.09 0.39 -32.87
CA GLY A 332 7.93 -0.79 -33.74
C GLY A 332 7.79 -2.10 -32.96
N MET A 333 8.45 -2.24 -31.81
CA MET A 333 8.26 -3.40 -30.92
C MET A 333 6.87 -3.38 -30.27
N VAL A 334 6.40 -2.21 -29.83
CA VAL A 334 5.05 -2.04 -29.26
C VAL A 334 3.97 -2.47 -30.27
N LYS A 335 4.07 -1.99 -31.51
CA LYS A 335 3.14 -2.36 -32.59
C LYS A 335 3.16 -3.86 -32.86
N ARG A 336 4.36 -4.45 -33.04
CA ARG A 336 4.53 -5.89 -33.28
C ARG A 336 3.89 -6.74 -32.18
N LEU A 337 4.12 -6.43 -30.90
CA LEU A 337 3.51 -7.22 -29.82
C LEU A 337 1.98 -7.09 -29.80
N SER A 338 1.46 -5.89 -30.05
CA SER A 338 0.01 -5.66 -30.16
C SER A 338 -0.61 -6.52 -31.26
N ASP A 339 0.06 -6.66 -32.40
CA ASP A 339 -0.38 -7.49 -33.51
C ASP A 339 -0.32 -8.99 -33.16
N TYR A 340 0.74 -9.45 -32.49
CA TYR A 340 0.84 -10.83 -31.96
C TYR A 340 -0.30 -11.17 -30.99
N SER A 341 -0.61 -10.26 -30.06
CA SER A 341 -1.72 -10.40 -29.11
C SER A 341 -3.07 -10.46 -29.82
N ARG A 342 -3.30 -9.58 -30.81
CA ARG A 342 -4.54 -9.55 -31.60
C ARG A 342 -4.77 -10.84 -32.39
N LYS A 343 -3.70 -11.44 -32.94
CA LYS A 343 -3.73 -12.66 -33.75
C LYS A 343 -3.75 -13.96 -32.94
N LYS A 344 -3.75 -13.90 -31.60
CA LYS A 344 -3.61 -15.06 -30.68
C LYS A 344 -2.28 -15.82 -30.82
N GLU A 345 -1.29 -15.21 -31.44
CA GLU A 345 0.07 -15.78 -31.54
C GLU A 345 0.82 -15.64 -30.21
N LEU A 346 0.39 -14.74 -29.31
CA LEU A 346 1.04 -14.47 -28.02
C LEU A 346 0.93 -15.65 -27.02
N ASP A 347 -0.14 -16.43 -27.06
CA ASP A 347 -0.31 -17.56 -26.13
C ASP A 347 0.65 -18.71 -26.50
N GLN A 348 0.87 -18.93 -27.80
CA GLN A 348 1.92 -19.83 -28.33
C GLN A 348 3.33 -19.35 -27.96
N VAL A 349 3.50 -18.03 -27.74
CA VAL A 349 4.75 -17.39 -27.30
C VAL A 349 4.95 -17.50 -25.79
N ARG A 350 3.88 -17.58 -24.99
CA ARG A 350 3.95 -17.73 -23.53
C ARG A 350 4.17 -19.19 -23.11
N SER A 351 3.70 -20.15 -23.90
CA SER A 351 4.05 -21.56 -23.78
C SER A 351 5.49 -21.79 -24.23
N SER A 352 6.42 -21.56 -23.30
CA SER A 352 7.80 -22.07 -23.21
C SER A 352 8.60 -22.22 -24.51
N PHE A 353 9.47 -21.24 -24.80
CA PHE A 353 10.61 -21.46 -25.72
C PHE A 353 11.81 -22.09 -25.06
N VAL A 354 11.87 -22.00 -23.74
CA VAL A 354 12.94 -22.50 -22.89
C VAL A 354 12.26 -23.11 -21.68
N ASP A 355 12.54 -24.38 -21.40
CA ASP A 355 12.17 -24.99 -20.13
C ASP A 355 12.95 -24.29 -19.01
N ILE A 356 12.26 -23.78 -17.99
CA ILE A 356 12.87 -22.95 -16.94
C ILE A 356 13.73 -23.79 -15.99
N GLU A 357 13.47 -25.09 -15.90
CA GLU A 357 14.20 -26.03 -15.05
C GLU A 357 15.35 -26.72 -15.80
N THR A 358 15.17 -27.05 -17.07
CA THR A 358 16.18 -27.80 -17.86
C THR A 358 17.00 -26.94 -18.83
N GLY A 359 16.49 -25.75 -19.21
CA GLY A 359 17.14 -24.86 -20.17
C GLY A 359 16.99 -25.27 -21.65
N GLU A 360 16.20 -26.30 -21.96
CA GLU A 360 16.04 -26.82 -23.32
C GLU A 360 15.14 -25.95 -24.21
N ILE A 361 15.51 -25.81 -25.50
CA ILE A 361 14.76 -25.00 -26.48
C ILE A 361 13.64 -25.85 -27.11
N VAL A 362 12.39 -25.54 -26.77
CA VAL A 362 11.21 -26.32 -27.20
C VAL A 362 10.78 -26.03 -28.65
N ASN A 363 11.05 -24.84 -29.19
CA ASN A 363 10.73 -24.48 -30.58
C ASN A 363 11.76 -23.51 -31.21
N PRO A 364 12.77 -24.02 -31.95
CA PRO A 364 13.85 -23.21 -32.52
C PRO A 364 13.40 -22.19 -33.58
N ALA A 365 12.44 -22.55 -34.45
CA ALA A 365 11.97 -21.68 -35.53
C ALA A 365 11.24 -20.44 -34.98
N MET A 366 10.42 -20.64 -33.96
CA MET A 366 9.70 -19.56 -33.30
C MET A 366 10.64 -18.67 -32.46
N LEU A 367 11.66 -19.25 -31.83
CA LEU A 367 12.73 -18.50 -31.19
C LEU A 367 13.48 -17.60 -32.19
N GLN A 368 13.80 -18.10 -33.39
CA GLN A 368 14.46 -17.31 -34.43
C GLN A 368 13.56 -16.15 -34.91
N LYS A 369 12.27 -16.42 -35.13
CA LYS A 369 11.28 -15.38 -35.48
C LYS A 369 11.18 -14.31 -34.39
N LEU A 370 11.15 -14.70 -33.13
CA LEU A 370 11.15 -13.76 -32.00
C LEU A 370 12.48 -13.03 -31.82
N LYS A 371 13.61 -13.64 -32.19
CA LYS A 371 14.90 -12.96 -32.22
C LYS A 371 14.92 -11.84 -33.24
N ALA A 372 14.38 -12.08 -34.44
CA ALA A 372 14.24 -11.06 -35.48
C ALA A 372 13.19 -9.98 -35.11
N HIS A 373 12.06 -10.37 -34.52
CA HIS A 373 10.98 -9.44 -34.19
C HIS A 373 11.24 -8.62 -32.91
N PHE A 374 11.97 -9.19 -31.96
CA PHE A 374 12.31 -8.57 -30.69
C PHE A 374 13.81 -8.80 -30.40
N PRO A 375 14.71 -8.15 -31.14
CA PRO A 375 16.15 -8.26 -30.89
C PRO A 375 16.51 -7.70 -29.52
N THR A 376 17.69 -8.09 -29.01
CA THR A 376 18.30 -7.38 -27.89
C THR A 376 18.70 -5.97 -28.35
N PRO A 377 18.66 -4.96 -27.47
CA PRO A 377 18.98 -3.58 -27.85
C PRO A 377 20.37 -3.42 -28.46
N TRP A 378 21.37 -4.05 -27.85
CA TRP A 378 22.76 -4.14 -28.33
C TRP A 378 23.42 -5.44 -27.81
N PRO A 379 24.60 -5.84 -28.33
CA PRO A 379 25.35 -6.97 -27.80
C PRO A 379 25.62 -6.82 -26.31
N HIS A 380 25.52 -7.91 -25.54
CA HIS A 380 25.76 -7.92 -24.08
C HIS A 380 24.84 -7.05 -23.22
N PHE A 381 23.72 -6.51 -23.76
CA PHE A 381 22.74 -5.70 -23.02
C PHE A 381 22.35 -6.29 -21.65
N ARG A 382 22.08 -7.60 -21.61
CA ARG A 382 21.69 -8.32 -20.38
C ARG A 382 22.78 -8.25 -19.33
N ASP A 383 24.01 -8.55 -19.72
CA ASP A 383 25.15 -8.69 -18.81
C ASP A 383 25.55 -7.32 -18.27
N GLU A 384 25.60 -6.33 -19.15
CA GLU A 384 25.83 -4.93 -18.79
C GLU A 384 24.78 -4.41 -17.78
N LEU A 385 23.49 -4.62 -18.06
CA LEU A 385 22.43 -4.18 -17.17
C LEU A 385 22.49 -4.89 -15.82
N LYS A 386 22.78 -6.20 -15.79
CA LYS A 386 22.98 -6.93 -14.53
C LYS A 386 24.15 -6.38 -13.72
N LEU A 387 25.23 -5.97 -14.36
CA LEU A 387 26.37 -5.36 -13.67
C LEU A 387 26.02 -3.99 -13.10
N ARG A 388 25.39 -3.13 -13.91
CA ARG A 388 24.91 -1.80 -13.47
C ARG A 388 23.91 -1.87 -12.32
N LEU A 389 23.11 -2.95 -12.25
CA LEU A 389 22.13 -3.13 -11.18
C LEU A 389 22.75 -3.72 -9.90
N ASN A 390 23.74 -4.61 -9.97
CA ASN A 390 24.11 -5.45 -8.83
C ASN A 390 25.54 -5.24 -8.31
N VAL A 391 26.37 -4.45 -8.99
CA VAL A 391 27.75 -4.18 -8.53
C VAL A 391 27.81 -2.83 -7.82
N ASP A 392 27.99 -2.89 -6.50
CA ASP A 392 28.04 -1.70 -5.63
C ASP A 392 29.45 -1.13 -5.45
N ASP A 393 30.49 -1.88 -5.83
CA ASP A 393 31.87 -1.40 -5.84
C ASP A 393 32.17 -0.62 -7.14
N PRO A 394 32.49 0.69 -7.06
CA PRO A 394 32.72 1.51 -8.26
C PRO A 394 33.88 1.01 -9.12
N ALA A 395 34.99 0.58 -8.52
CA ALA A 395 36.17 0.14 -9.27
C ALA A 395 35.91 -1.19 -9.99
N LEU A 396 35.24 -2.12 -9.33
CA LEU A 396 34.80 -3.39 -9.89
C LEU A 396 33.79 -3.19 -11.02
N LEU A 397 32.85 -2.26 -10.84
CA LEU A 397 31.85 -1.92 -11.87
C LEU A 397 32.56 -1.40 -13.13
N ARG A 398 33.44 -0.40 -12.99
CA ARG A 398 34.19 0.19 -14.10
C ARG A 398 35.01 -0.85 -14.86
N ARG A 399 35.82 -1.64 -14.14
CA ARG A 399 36.65 -2.71 -14.72
C ARG A 399 35.82 -3.76 -15.47
N LYS A 400 34.62 -4.09 -14.99
CA LYS A 400 33.76 -5.09 -15.66
C LYS A 400 33.06 -4.51 -16.89
N ILE A 401 32.66 -3.23 -16.83
CA ILE A 401 31.96 -2.55 -17.93
C ILE A 401 32.93 -2.21 -19.07
N GLU A 402 34.17 -1.83 -18.75
CA GLU A 402 35.24 -1.56 -19.73
C GLU A 402 35.43 -2.71 -20.73
N LYS A 403 35.26 -3.96 -20.29
CA LYS A 403 35.37 -5.16 -21.15
C LYS A 403 34.40 -5.20 -22.33
N PHE A 404 33.31 -4.45 -22.29
CA PHE A 404 32.35 -4.39 -23.40
C PHE A 404 32.81 -3.44 -24.53
N GLY A 405 33.77 -2.55 -24.28
CA GLY A 405 34.30 -1.64 -25.29
C GLY A 405 33.32 -0.57 -25.80
N THR A 406 32.17 -0.38 -25.14
CA THR A 406 31.12 0.55 -25.56
C THR A 406 31.16 1.92 -24.86
N TYR A 407 32.07 2.10 -23.90
CA TYR A 407 32.17 3.31 -23.08
C TYR A 407 33.49 4.05 -23.36
N SER A 408 33.43 5.38 -23.45
CA SER A 408 34.64 6.20 -23.46
C SER A 408 35.30 6.24 -22.06
N ALA A 409 36.57 6.64 -22.00
CA ALA A 409 37.30 6.76 -20.74
C ALA A 409 36.63 7.75 -19.77
N GLU A 410 36.07 8.84 -20.30
CA GLU A 410 35.32 9.83 -19.53
C GLU A 410 34.05 9.21 -18.94
N MET A 411 33.26 8.48 -19.75
CA MET A 411 32.03 7.83 -19.28
C MET A 411 32.30 6.75 -18.22
N LEU A 412 33.41 6.01 -18.34
CA LEU A 412 33.82 5.03 -17.32
C LEU A 412 34.19 5.72 -16.00
N THR A 413 34.83 6.88 -16.07
CA THR A 413 35.21 7.65 -14.86
C THR A 413 33.98 8.20 -14.14
N GLU A 414 32.97 8.63 -14.89
CA GLU A 414 31.70 9.11 -14.35
C GLU A 414 30.75 7.99 -13.90
N LEU A 415 31.02 6.73 -14.27
CA LEU A 415 30.16 5.60 -13.94
C LEU A 415 30.12 5.37 -12.42
N GLN A 416 28.90 5.41 -11.88
CA GLN A 416 28.59 5.17 -10.46
C GLN A 416 27.67 3.97 -10.29
N PRO A 417 27.79 3.24 -9.16
CA PRO A 417 26.83 2.21 -8.77
C PRO A 417 25.41 2.75 -8.60
N LEU A 418 24.43 1.86 -8.73
CA LEU A 418 23.03 2.21 -8.53
C LEU A 418 22.72 2.39 -7.03
N PHE A 419 22.58 3.65 -6.62
CA PHE A 419 22.08 4.01 -5.29
C PHE A 419 20.61 4.45 -5.36
N VAL A 420 19.75 3.78 -4.59
CA VAL A 420 18.30 4.02 -4.61
C VAL A 420 17.97 5.23 -3.74
N SER A 421 17.63 6.35 -4.37
CA SER A 421 17.20 7.55 -3.65
C SER A 421 15.85 7.37 -2.97
N ARG A 422 15.75 7.79 -1.70
CA ARG A 422 14.50 7.82 -0.93
C ARG A 422 14.15 9.24 -0.51
N ALA A 423 12.93 9.66 -0.84
CA ALA A 423 12.46 10.98 -0.47
C ALA A 423 12.39 11.13 1.06
N PRO A 424 13.00 12.20 1.64
CA PRO A 424 13.01 12.43 3.08
C PRO A 424 11.59 12.76 3.59
N GLN A 425 11.25 12.30 4.79
CA GLN A 425 9.94 12.49 5.40
C GLN A 425 10.00 13.52 6.53
N ARG A 426 10.29 14.77 6.18
CA ARG A 426 10.39 15.90 7.14
C ARG A 426 9.03 16.56 7.41
N ARG A 427 7.97 15.75 7.51
CA ARG A 427 6.62 16.25 7.75
C ARG A 427 6.44 16.52 9.23
N ASN A 428 5.90 17.69 9.57
CA ASN A 428 5.68 18.09 10.96
C ASN A 428 4.26 17.73 11.44
N GLY A 429 3.76 16.55 11.12
CA GLY A 429 2.41 16.12 11.48
C GLY A 429 2.25 14.61 11.52
N GLY A 430 1.21 14.14 12.20
CA GLY A 430 0.94 12.73 12.47
C GLY A 430 -0.04 12.61 13.64
N ALA A 431 -0.25 11.39 14.13
CA ALA A 431 -1.03 11.20 15.35
C ALA A 431 -0.18 11.57 16.57
N ALA A 432 -0.76 12.31 17.52
CA ALA A 432 -0.07 12.73 18.74
C ALA A 432 0.17 11.54 19.70
N HIS A 433 -0.81 10.65 19.78
CA HIS A 433 -0.81 9.45 20.63
C HIS A 433 -1.61 8.33 19.95
N LYS A 434 -1.47 7.10 20.44
CA LYS A 434 -2.29 5.95 20.01
C LYS A 434 -3.74 6.13 20.47
N ASP A 435 -4.68 5.50 19.77
CA ASP A 435 -6.12 5.66 20.04
C ASP A 435 -6.57 5.09 21.40
N THR A 436 -5.85 4.08 21.91
CA THR A 436 -6.16 3.44 23.20
C THR A 436 -5.72 4.32 24.37
N ILE A 437 -6.67 4.66 25.24
CA ILE A 437 -6.43 5.35 26.51
C ILE A 437 -6.46 4.32 27.63
N TYR A 438 -5.36 4.23 28.38
CA TYR A 438 -5.18 3.36 29.52
C TYR A 438 -5.55 4.10 30.80
N SER A 439 -6.26 3.42 31.71
CA SER A 439 -6.66 4.04 32.97
C SER A 439 -5.48 4.08 33.93
N GLN A 440 -5.27 5.19 34.64
CA GLN A 440 -4.19 5.30 35.62
C GLN A 440 -4.73 5.92 36.91
N SER A 441 -4.76 5.13 37.98
CA SER A 441 -5.13 5.63 39.32
C SER A 441 -3.96 6.36 39.98
N LYS A 442 -4.23 7.21 40.97
CA LYS A 442 -3.17 7.95 41.70
C LYS A 442 -2.08 7.04 42.28
N ARG A 443 -2.44 5.86 42.78
CA ARG A 443 -1.49 4.86 43.28
C ARG A 443 -0.58 4.30 42.18
N LEU A 444 -1.12 4.10 40.97
CA LEU A 444 -0.33 3.54 39.88
C LEU A 444 0.54 4.58 39.16
N GLN A 445 0.23 5.87 39.33
CA GLN A 445 1.09 6.96 38.84
C GLN A 445 2.49 6.89 39.44
N THR A 446 2.61 6.61 40.74
CA THR A 446 3.92 6.50 41.41
C THR A 446 4.73 5.29 40.96
N GLU A 447 4.05 4.24 40.48
CA GLU A 447 4.68 3.00 40.00
C GLU A 447 4.96 3.02 38.48
N GLY A 448 4.49 4.05 37.75
CA GLY A 448 4.57 4.13 36.29
C GLY A 448 3.70 3.08 35.57
N SER A 449 2.68 2.58 36.25
CA SER A 449 1.82 1.49 35.76
C SER A 449 0.45 2.02 35.32
N VAL A 450 -0.23 1.27 34.47
CA VAL A 450 -1.58 1.55 34.00
C VAL A 450 -2.46 0.31 34.06
N ILE A 451 -3.77 0.52 34.09
CA ILE A 451 -4.78 -0.53 34.05
C ILE A 451 -5.31 -0.65 32.63
N GLN A 452 -5.29 -1.86 32.10
CA GLN A 452 -5.94 -2.21 30.85
C GLN A 452 -6.95 -3.35 31.02
N LYS A 453 -8.02 -3.31 30.24
CA LYS A 453 -9.06 -4.33 30.23
C LYS A 453 -8.76 -5.31 29.10
N VAL A 454 -8.39 -6.54 29.44
CA VAL A 454 -8.00 -7.58 28.50
C VAL A 454 -9.12 -8.61 28.39
N PRO A 455 -9.60 -8.94 27.17
CA PRO A 455 -10.54 -10.04 26.94
C PRO A 455 -9.99 -11.37 27.46
N LEU A 456 -10.85 -12.24 28.01
CA LEU A 456 -10.40 -13.55 28.49
C LEU A 456 -9.75 -14.39 27.38
N SER A 457 -10.27 -14.28 26.16
CA SER A 457 -9.72 -14.97 24.97
C SER A 457 -8.29 -14.56 24.63
N SER A 458 -7.85 -13.37 25.03
CA SER A 458 -6.49 -12.87 24.78
C SER A 458 -5.52 -13.11 25.94
N LEU A 459 -5.98 -13.72 27.04
CA LEU A 459 -5.12 -13.98 28.20
C LEU A 459 -4.14 -15.13 27.96
N THR A 460 -2.97 -14.96 28.56
CA THR A 460 -1.94 -15.97 28.69
C THR A 460 -1.64 -16.26 30.16
N LEU A 461 -0.88 -17.32 30.45
CA LEU A 461 -0.46 -17.63 31.82
C LEU A 461 0.37 -16.50 32.45
N SER A 462 1.22 -15.83 31.67
CA SER A 462 2.02 -14.69 32.16
C SER A 462 1.20 -13.46 32.54
N ASP A 463 -0.04 -13.34 32.06
CA ASP A 463 -0.92 -12.23 32.42
C ASP A 463 -1.57 -12.43 33.81
N MET A 464 -1.54 -13.66 34.35
CA MET A 464 -2.13 -13.97 35.66
C MET A 464 -1.39 -13.27 36.80
N ASP A 465 -0.10 -13.04 36.64
CA ASP A 465 0.73 -12.36 37.63
C ASP A 465 0.52 -10.82 37.61
N LYS A 466 -0.25 -10.32 36.65
CA LYS A 466 -0.53 -8.90 36.43
C LYS A 466 -1.96 -8.49 36.79
N LEU A 467 -2.78 -9.41 37.30
CA LEU A 467 -4.19 -9.13 37.58
C LEU A 467 -4.35 -8.13 38.73
N ILE A 468 -5.34 -7.24 38.59
CA ILE A 468 -5.63 -6.25 39.64
C ILE A 468 -6.32 -6.88 40.85
N ASP A 469 -5.93 -6.48 42.06
CA ASP A 469 -6.53 -6.92 43.32
C ASP A 469 -6.69 -8.46 43.44
N PRO A 470 -5.60 -9.25 43.34
CA PRO A 470 -5.67 -10.72 43.31
C PRO A 470 -6.39 -11.30 44.53
N ASN A 471 -6.20 -10.73 45.72
CA ASN A 471 -6.83 -11.18 46.96
C ASN A 471 -8.36 -10.99 46.94
N ARG A 472 -8.88 -9.95 46.27
CA ARG A 472 -10.32 -9.67 46.22
C ARG A 472 -11.07 -10.60 45.27
N ASN A 473 -10.38 -11.08 44.23
CA ASN A 473 -10.96 -11.89 43.16
C ASN A 473 -10.31 -13.29 43.08
N GLU A 474 -9.71 -13.76 44.16
CA GLU A 474 -8.92 -14.99 44.22
C GLU A 474 -9.65 -16.17 43.57
N LYS A 475 -10.90 -16.43 43.98
CA LYS A 475 -11.74 -17.51 43.41
C LYS A 475 -11.91 -17.41 41.90
N LEU A 476 -12.11 -16.20 41.37
CA LEU A 476 -12.26 -15.98 39.94
C LEU A 476 -10.94 -16.21 39.21
N TYR A 477 -9.82 -15.75 39.78
CA TYR A 477 -8.50 -15.87 39.16
C TYR A 477 -7.96 -17.29 39.19
N THR A 478 -8.23 -18.04 40.25
CA THR A 478 -7.98 -19.48 40.29
C THR A 478 -8.77 -20.21 39.20
N ALA A 479 -10.07 -19.89 39.04
CA ALA A 479 -10.88 -20.49 37.97
C ALA A 479 -10.36 -20.14 36.57
N ILE A 480 -9.91 -18.90 36.34
CA ILE A 480 -9.29 -18.48 35.08
C ILE A 480 -7.98 -19.26 34.83
N ARG A 481 -7.10 -19.33 35.84
CA ARG A 481 -5.80 -20.02 35.76
C ARG A 481 -5.98 -21.50 35.43
N THR A 482 -6.81 -22.21 36.18
CA THR A 482 -7.08 -23.64 35.96
C THR A 482 -7.64 -23.88 34.56
N ARG A 483 -8.57 -23.05 34.10
CA ARG A 483 -9.15 -23.20 32.76
C ARG A 483 -8.13 -22.89 31.65
N LEU A 484 -7.23 -21.92 31.86
CA LEU A 484 -6.11 -21.66 30.95
C LEU A 484 -5.16 -22.86 30.88
N GLU A 485 -4.75 -23.42 32.01
CA GLU A 485 -3.84 -24.57 32.11
C GLU A 485 -4.41 -25.79 31.37
N GLN A 486 -5.70 -26.09 31.58
CA GLN A 486 -6.42 -27.16 30.89
C GLN A 486 -6.42 -27.03 29.35
N HIS A 487 -6.25 -25.81 28.83
CA HIS A 487 -6.26 -25.52 27.40
C HIS A 487 -4.88 -25.07 26.87
N GLY A 488 -3.80 -25.48 27.56
CA GLY A 488 -2.42 -25.23 27.12
C GLY A 488 -2.01 -23.76 27.17
N GLY A 489 -2.58 -22.99 28.11
CA GLY A 489 -2.28 -21.58 28.33
C GLY A 489 -2.82 -20.62 27.28
N LYS A 490 -3.71 -21.09 26.39
CA LYS A 490 -4.28 -20.29 25.30
C LYS A 490 -5.69 -19.82 25.64
N GLY A 491 -5.84 -18.52 25.92
CA GLY A 491 -7.13 -17.90 26.25
C GLY A 491 -8.24 -18.18 25.23
N GLU A 492 -7.93 -18.15 23.93
CA GLU A 492 -8.91 -18.39 22.86
C GLU A 492 -9.60 -19.75 22.97
N LYS A 493 -8.84 -20.77 23.38
CA LYS A 493 -9.37 -22.12 23.60
C LYS A 493 -10.03 -22.27 24.97
N ALA A 494 -9.49 -21.58 25.98
CA ALA A 494 -9.99 -21.65 27.35
C ALA A 494 -11.34 -20.94 27.52
N PHE A 495 -11.60 -19.88 26.74
CA PHE A 495 -12.78 -19.03 26.90
C PHE A 495 -13.50 -18.77 25.56
N PRO A 496 -14.04 -19.83 24.92
CA PRO A 496 -14.76 -19.66 23.68
C PRO A 496 -16.16 -19.05 23.94
N PRO A 497 -16.80 -18.42 22.92
CA PRO A 497 -18.08 -17.73 23.09
C PRO A 497 -19.24 -18.59 23.61
N ASP A 498 -19.22 -19.88 23.28
CA ASP A 498 -20.22 -20.91 23.63
C ASP A 498 -20.05 -21.46 25.05
N ASN A 499 -18.87 -21.31 25.66
CA ASN A 499 -18.60 -21.70 27.05
C ASN A 499 -18.06 -20.54 27.89
N PRO A 500 -18.86 -19.49 28.14
CA PRO A 500 -18.43 -18.32 28.87
C PRO A 500 -18.13 -18.63 30.35
N LEU A 501 -17.03 -18.10 30.87
CA LEU A 501 -16.76 -18.16 32.30
C LEU A 501 -17.71 -17.21 33.05
N ARG A 502 -18.42 -17.74 34.05
CA ARG A 502 -19.24 -16.95 34.98
C ARG A 502 -18.47 -16.65 36.26
N LYS A 503 -18.83 -15.55 36.92
CA LYS A 503 -18.21 -15.20 38.21
C LYS A 503 -18.65 -16.21 39.28
N PRO A 504 -17.73 -16.77 40.09
CA PRO A 504 -18.10 -17.64 41.19
C PRO A 504 -18.88 -16.87 42.25
N GLY A 505 -20.05 -17.42 42.62
CA GLY A 505 -20.90 -16.94 43.70
C GLY A 505 -20.36 -17.32 45.09
N ARG A 506 -21.15 -17.01 46.12
CA ARG A 506 -20.73 -17.15 47.54
C ARG A 506 -20.37 -18.60 47.90
N ASN A 507 -21.10 -19.56 47.32
CA ASN A 507 -20.96 -21.00 47.55
C ASN A 507 -20.07 -21.71 46.50
N ASN A 508 -19.20 -20.98 45.78
CA ASN A 508 -18.38 -21.49 44.66
C ASN A 508 -19.16 -22.01 43.44
N ASN A 509 -20.47 -21.80 43.39
CA ASN A 509 -21.26 -22.06 42.19
C ASN A 509 -20.95 -20.98 41.14
N PHE A 510 -20.81 -21.37 39.87
CA PHE A 510 -20.55 -20.44 38.75
C PHE A 510 -21.85 -19.79 38.24
N ASP A 511 -22.64 -19.24 39.15
CA ASP A 511 -23.99 -18.68 38.90
C ASP A 511 -23.99 -17.16 38.66
N GLY A 512 -22.86 -16.50 38.85
CA GLY A 512 -22.73 -15.06 38.68
C GLY A 512 -22.78 -14.56 37.22
N PRO A 513 -22.58 -13.24 37.04
CA PRO A 513 -22.53 -12.64 35.71
C PRO A 513 -21.36 -13.20 34.88
N ILE A 514 -21.54 -13.20 33.56
CA ILE A 514 -20.49 -13.63 32.62
C ILE A 514 -19.31 -12.66 32.69
N VAL A 515 -18.12 -13.21 32.88
CA VAL A 515 -16.86 -12.48 32.83
C VAL A 515 -16.33 -12.57 31.40
N ARG A 516 -16.31 -11.46 30.68
CA ARG A 516 -15.76 -11.40 29.31
C ARG A 516 -14.30 -10.94 29.25
N SER A 517 -13.84 -10.31 30.33
CA SER A 517 -12.57 -9.60 30.37
C SER A 517 -12.17 -9.31 31.81
N VAL A 518 -10.88 -9.19 32.06
CA VAL A 518 -10.30 -8.82 33.35
C VAL A 518 -9.44 -7.58 33.21
N LYS A 519 -9.13 -6.96 34.34
CA LYS A 519 -8.22 -5.81 34.41
C LYS A 519 -6.83 -6.32 34.80
N VAL A 520 -5.83 -5.96 34.01
CA VAL A 520 -4.41 -6.22 34.29
C VAL A 520 -3.67 -4.90 34.46
N VAL A 521 -2.59 -4.94 35.22
CA VAL A 521 -1.69 -3.82 35.50
C VAL A 521 -0.40 -4.04 34.71
N ASP A 522 -0.03 -3.07 33.88
CA ASP A 522 1.21 -3.09 33.10
C ASP A 522 1.97 -1.78 33.25
N LYS A 523 3.30 -1.84 33.23
CA LYS A 523 4.14 -0.65 33.12
C LYS A 523 3.95 -0.01 31.75
N LEU A 524 3.66 1.28 31.72
CA LEU A 524 3.43 2.00 30.48
C LEU A 524 3.76 3.48 30.63
N THR A 525 4.70 3.93 29.80
CA THR A 525 5.00 5.36 29.62
C THR A 525 4.15 5.92 28.49
N GLY A 526 3.65 7.15 28.65
CA GLY A 526 2.85 7.80 27.62
C GLY A 526 2.42 9.21 28.01
N ILE A 527 1.46 9.74 27.28
CA ILE A 527 0.96 11.10 27.40
C ILE A 527 -0.35 11.10 28.21
N PRO A 528 -0.50 12.00 29.20
CA PRO A 528 -1.77 12.19 29.90
C PRO A 528 -2.86 12.72 28.97
N VAL A 529 -3.95 11.96 28.81
CA VAL A 529 -5.09 12.32 27.95
C VAL A 529 -6.39 11.86 28.62
N ARG A 530 -7.36 12.78 28.76
CA ARG A 530 -8.72 12.49 29.31
C ARG A 530 -8.70 11.74 30.66
N GLY A 531 -7.75 12.07 31.53
CA GLY A 531 -7.61 11.42 32.85
C GLY A 531 -6.98 10.02 32.83
N GLY A 532 -6.50 9.55 31.67
CA GLY A 532 -5.69 8.35 31.51
C GLY A 532 -4.36 8.64 30.81
N ILE A 533 -3.68 7.59 30.36
CA ILE A 533 -2.41 7.65 29.62
C ILE A 533 -2.60 7.02 28.24
N ALA A 534 -2.06 7.62 27.20
CA ALA A 534 -1.99 7.04 25.86
C ALA A 534 -0.53 6.87 25.41
N LYS A 535 -0.22 5.78 24.71
CA LYS A 535 1.14 5.56 24.18
C LYS A 535 1.48 6.63 23.13
N ASN A 536 2.76 6.98 23.05
CA ASN A 536 3.29 7.77 21.94
C ASN A 536 2.98 7.11 20.59
N ASP A 537 2.67 7.92 19.58
CA ASP A 537 2.44 7.43 18.22
C ASP A 537 3.56 7.87 17.28
N THR A 538 3.47 9.09 16.73
CA THR A 538 4.37 9.51 15.65
C THR A 538 5.59 10.26 16.22
N MET A 539 6.77 9.66 16.11
CA MET A 539 8.06 10.34 16.30
C MET A 539 8.37 11.17 15.04
N LEU A 540 8.55 12.48 15.20
CA LEU A 540 8.83 13.40 14.09
C LEU A 540 10.29 13.33 13.67
N ARG A 541 11.20 13.39 14.65
CA ARG A 541 12.65 13.41 14.45
C ARG A 541 13.38 13.06 15.74
N VAL A 542 14.68 12.88 15.62
CA VAL A 542 15.61 12.81 16.76
C VAL A 542 16.66 13.89 16.59
N ASP A 543 16.87 14.68 17.64
CA ASP A 543 17.93 15.67 17.71
C ASP A 543 19.17 14.99 18.33
N ILE A 544 20.31 15.07 17.65
CA ILE A 544 21.57 14.43 18.06
C ILE A 544 22.51 15.49 18.62
N PHE A 545 23.04 15.21 19.81
CA PHE A 545 24.04 16.01 20.51
C PHE A 545 25.30 15.18 20.75
N THR A 546 26.41 15.84 21.03
CA THR A 546 27.67 15.19 21.40
C THR A 546 28.27 15.77 22.67
N LYS A 547 28.93 14.94 23.49
CA LYS A 547 29.74 15.38 24.64
C LYS A 547 30.76 14.31 24.96
N ALA A 548 32.02 14.69 25.13
CA ALA A 548 33.13 13.77 25.46
C ALA A 548 33.17 12.51 24.56
N ASN A 549 33.12 12.71 23.23
CA ASN A 549 33.11 11.66 22.21
C ASN A 549 31.98 10.62 22.35
N LYS A 550 30.83 11.04 22.90
CA LYS A 550 29.61 10.23 22.97
C LYS A 550 28.45 11.00 22.36
N PHE A 551 27.55 10.26 21.71
CA PHE A 551 26.34 10.83 21.13
C PHE A 551 25.13 10.65 22.05
N TYR A 552 24.26 11.66 22.06
CA TYR A 552 23.06 11.74 22.89
C TYR A 552 21.86 12.05 22.01
N LEU A 553 20.80 11.25 22.14
CA LEU A 553 19.65 11.26 21.25
C LEU A 553 18.41 11.76 22.00
N VAL A 554 17.83 12.86 21.51
CA VAL A 554 16.60 13.46 22.07
C VAL A 554 15.44 13.23 21.10
N PRO A 555 14.50 12.31 21.41
CA PRO A 555 13.38 12.02 20.52
C PRO A 555 12.28 13.09 20.62
N ILE A 556 11.79 13.54 19.46
CA ILE A 556 10.74 14.55 19.37
C ILE A 556 9.51 13.94 18.71
N TYR A 557 8.38 14.01 19.41
CA TYR A 557 7.08 13.48 18.99
C TYR A 557 6.13 14.58 18.53
N VAL A 558 5.06 14.18 17.84
CA VAL A 558 3.97 15.09 17.46
C VAL A 558 3.34 15.76 18.68
N HIS A 559 3.20 15.06 19.81
CA HIS A 559 2.57 15.63 21.00
C HIS A 559 3.39 16.79 21.58
N HIS A 560 4.72 16.72 21.59
CA HIS A 560 5.59 17.85 22.00
C HIS A 560 5.28 19.09 21.16
N LYS A 561 5.13 18.94 19.84
CA LYS A 561 4.74 20.03 18.95
C LYS A 561 3.36 20.60 19.30
N VAL A 562 2.38 19.75 19.58
CA VAL A 562 1.02 20.18 19.97
C VAL A 562 1.05 20.94 21.29
N ALA A 563 1.84 20.47 22.25
CA ALA A 563 2.08 21.14 23.53
C ALA A 563 2.94 22.41 23.42
N LYS A 564 3.58 22.65 22.25
CA LYS A 564 4.59 23.69 22.02
C LYS A 564 5.81 23.56 22.93
N GLU A 565 6.19 22.32 23.23
CA GLU A 565 7.34 21.96 24.05
C GLU A 565 8.48 21.44 23.18
N LEU A 566 9.72 21.80 23.54
CA LEU A 566 10.92 21.24 22.96
C LEU A 566 11.60 20.37 24.03
N PRO A 567 11.61 19.04 23.89
CA PRO A 567 12.22 18.17 24.89
C PRO A 567 13.74 18.38 24.96
N SER A 568 14.30 18.23 26.15
CA SER A 568 15.73 18.37 26.44
C SER A 568 16.34 17.14 27.13
N SER A 569 15.62 16.02 27.19
CA SER A 569 16.10 14.79 27.82
C SER A 569 16.57 13.77 26.79
N ALA A 570 17.82 13.32 26.89
CA ALA A 570 18.42 12.33 26.01
C ALA A 570 18.35 10.91 26.60
N ILE A 571 18.04 9.95 25.72
CA ILE A 571 17.76 8.56 26.07
C ILE A 571 18.89 7.92 26.89
N ILE A 572 18.52 7.29 28.00
CA ILE A 572 19.37 6.34 28.72
C ILE A 572 18.73 4.95 28.64
N GLN A 573 19.53 3.95 28.23
CA GLN A 573 19.07 2.58 28.11
C GLN A 573 18.54 2.03 29.44
N GLY A 574 17.35 1.42 29.39
CA GLY A 574 16.74 0.76 30.55
C GLY A 574 16.27 1.71 31.66
N LYS A 575 16.21 3.02 31.40
CA LYS A 575 15.80 4.05 32.35
C LYS A 575 14.55 4.78 31.89
N ASP A 576 13.74 5.21 32.86
CA ASP A 576 12.55 6.02 32.61
C ASP A 576 12.95 7.46 32.20
N GLU A 577 12.04 8.17 31.53
CA GLU A 577 12.32 9.47 30.90
C GLU A 577 12.70 10.59 31.89
N ASN A 578 12.26 10.48 33.15
CA ASN A 578 12.68 11.38 34.23
C ASN A 578 14.13 11.14 34.69
N GLU A 579 14.69 9.96 34.42
CA GLU A 579 16.09 9.61 34.69
C GLU A 579 17.00 9.81 33.47
N TRP A 580 16.47 10.32 32.35
CA TRP A 580 17.23 10.58 31.14
C TRP A 580 18.22 11.74 31.33
N THR A 581 19.25 11.79 30.46
CA THR A 581 20.29 12.81 30.57
C THR A 581 19.73 14.15 30.15
N LEU A 582 19.68 15.13 31.06
CA LEU A 582 19.30 16.49 30.72
C LEU A 582 20.37 17.14 29.83
N ILE A 583 19.95 17.63 28.67
CA ILE A 583 20.78 18.35 27.71
C ILE A 583 20.76 19.83 28.07
N ASP A 584 21.93 20.36 28.40
CA ASP A 584 22.20 21.77 28.70
C ASP A 584 23.19 22.36 27.68
N GLY A 585 23.65 23.60 27.92
CA GLY A 585 24.59 24.29 27.03
C GLY A 585 25.96 23.62 26.88
N THR A 586 26.28 22.58 27.66
CA THR A 586 27.55 21.84 27.56
C THR A 586 27.51 20.71 26.54
N PHE A 587 26.36 20.47 25.89
CA PHE A 587 26.17 19.47 24.84
C PHE A 587 26.02 20.17 23.49
N PRO A 588 27.10 20.26 22.69
CA PRO A 588 27.00 20.71 21.31
C PRO A 588 25.95 19.94 20.51
N PHE A 589 25.06 20.68 19.84
CA PHE A 589 24.11 20.12 18.88
C PHE A 589 24.82 19.73 17.58
N CYS A 590 24.55 18.53 17.08
CA CYS A 590 25.07 18.05 15.80
C CYS A 590 24.08 18.35 14.67
N PHE A 591 22.93 17.66 14.66
CA PHE A 591 21.89 17.80 13.66
C PHE A 591 20.60 17.07 14.09
N SER A 592 19.49 17.40 13.42
CA SER A 592 18.23 16.64 13.52
C SER A 592 18.14 15.58 12.43
N VAL A 593 17.63 14.40 12.76
CA VAL A 593 17.40 13.30 11.81
C VAL A 593 15.91 12.97 11.73
N TYR A 594 15.38 12.98 10.52
CA TYR A 594 13.99 12.61 10.19
C TYR A 594 13.94 11.26 9.47
N PRO A 595 12.78 10.58 9.45
CA PRO A 595 12.64 9.36 8.66
C PRO A 595 13.04 9.59 7.19
N ASN A 596 13.79 8.64 6.63
CA ASN A 596 14.45 8.71 5.32
C ASN A 596 15.53 9.80 5.15
N ASP A 597 16.07 10.41 6.21
CA ASP A 597 17.34 11.11 6.09
C ASP A 597 18.49 10.09 5.96
N LEU A 598 19.49 10.38 5.14
CA LEU A 598 20.62 9.48 4.88
C LEU A 598 21.69 9.64 5.96
N LEU A 599 22.11 8.53 6.56
CA LEU A 599 23.09 8.50 7.64
C LEU A 599 24.23 7.52 7.35
N LYS A 600 25.43 7.87 7.81
CA LYS A 600 26.56 6.96 8.01
C LYS A 600 26.85 6.89 9.51
N VAL A 601 26.94 5.69 10.05
CA VAL A 601 27.30 5.43 11.45
C VAL A 601 28.54 4.56 11.47
N GLU A 602 29.65 5.07 11.99
CA GLU A 602 30.88 4.32 12.14
C GLU A 602 31.02 3.84 13.58
N LEU A 603 31.09 2.52 13.74
CA LEU A 603 31.42 1.85 14.98
C LEU A 603 32.86 1.34 14.91
N LYS A 604 33.41 0.86 16.02
CA LYS A 604 34.81 0.38 16.07
C LYS A 604 35.13 -0.76 15.09
N LYS A 605 34.14 -1.59 14.73
CA LYS A 605 34.31 -2.78 13.91
C LYS A 605 33.53 -2.77 12.60
N GLU A 606 32.56 -1.86 12.46
CA GLU A 606 31.59 -1.88 11.37
C GLU A 606 31.13 -0.47 11.01
N THR A 607 30.76 -0.28 9.76
CA THR A 607 30.21 0.96 9.24
C THR A 607 28.85 0.66 8.63
N HIS A 608 27.84 1.41 9.07
CA HIS A 608 26.48 1.30 8.56
C HIS A 608 26.14 2.53 7.73
N PHE A 609 25.62 2.33 6.53
CA PHE A 609 25.21 3.43 5.65
C PHE A 609 23.79 3.16 5.12
N GLY A 610 22.87 4.08 5.36
CA GLY A 610 21.48 3.87 4.99
C GLY A 610 20.54 4.97 5.47
N TYR A 611 19.26 4.77 5.20
CA TYR A 611 18.22 5.74 5.50
C TYR A 611 17.66 5.56 6.91
N TYR A 612 17.65 6.61 7.71
CA TYR A 612 17.11 6.59 9.06
C TYR A 612 15.65 6.10 9.08
N ALA A 613 15.40 5.02 9.80
CA ALA A 613 14.09 4.40 9.97
C ALA A 613 13.42 4.86 11.28
N GLY A 614 14.19 4.98 12.35
CA GLY A 614 13.70 5.33 13.67
C GLY A 614 14.75 5.11 14.75
N CYS A 615 14.37 5.44 15.98
CA CYS A 615 15.17 5.27 17.19
C CYS A 615 14.35 4.50 18.21
N ASP A 616 14.99 3.55 18.87
CA ASP A 616 14.41 2.83 20.00
C ASP A 616 14.60 3.66 21.27
N ARG A 617 13.49 4.01 21.94
CA ARG A 617 13.52 4.79 23.19
C ARG A 617 14.07 4.02 24.38
N SER A 618 13.96 2.70 24.38
CA SER A 618 14.40 1.86 25.50
C SER A 618 15.91 1.60 25.47
N THR A 619 16.53 1.70 24.29
CA THR A 619 17.96 1.38 24.09
C THR A 619 18.79 2.56 23.59
N GLY A 620 18.18 3.57 22.96
CA GLY A 620 18.89 4.65 22.26
C GLY A 620 19.55 4.19 20.96
N ALA A 621 19.19 3.02 20.45
CA ALA A 621 19.71 2.49 19.20
C ALA A 621 18.99 3.10 17.99
N ILE A 622 19.74 3.35 16.92
CA ILE A 622 19.24 3.79 15.63
C ILE A 622 18.90 2.57 14.76
N HIS A 623 17.91 2.72 13.89
CA HIS A 623 17.58 1.76 12.85
C HIS A 623 17.76 2.42 11.48
N LEU A 624 18.38 1.71 10.55
CA LEU A 624 18.59 2.17 9.19
C LEU A 624 17.94 1.20 8.20
N TRP A 625 17.41 1.74 7.10
CA TRP A 625 17.05 0.97 5.92
C TRP A 625 18.23 0.93 4.96
N ALA A 626 18.56 -0.24 4.44
CA ALA A 626 19.40 -0.34 3.25
C ALA A 626 18.78 0.49 2.11
N HIS A 627 19.62 1.13 1.29
CA HIS A 627 19.11 2.07 0.28
C HIS A 627 18.11 1.42 -0.66
N ASP A 628 18.28 0.15 -0.99
CA ASP A 628 17.45 -0.65 -1.88
C ASP A 628 16.53 -1.66 -1.18
N ARG A 629 16.46 -1.64 0.16
CA ARG A 629 15.68 -2.60 0.97
C ARG A 629 16.06 -4.07 0.71
N ASN A 630 17.32 -4.34 0.39
CA ASN A 630 17.78 -5.70 0.17
C ASN A 630 17.51 -6.60 1.37
N GLN A 631 16.71 -7.67 1.19
CA GLN A 631 16.33 -8.59 2.27
C GLN A 631 17.52 -9.35 2.86
N LEU A 632 18.64 -9.44 2.15
CA LEU A 632 19.87 -10.10 2.64
C LEU A 632 20.62 -9.26 3.69
N VAL A 633 20.35 -7.95 3.78
CA VAL A 633 21.06 -7.04 4.70
C VAL A 633 20.47 -7.08 6.12
N GLY A 634 19.21 -7.45 6.27
CA GLY A 634 18.51 -7.51 7.54
C GLY A 634 17.04 -7.87 7.35
N LYS A 635 16.24 -7.91 8.43
CA LYS A 635 14.82 -8.29 8.34
C LYS A 635 14.06 -7.30 7.45
N GLY A 636 13.74 -7.71 6.21
CA GLY A 636 13.13 -6.85 5.19
C GLY A 636 14.02 -5.68 4.73
N GLY A 637 15.35 -5.81 4.87
CA GLY A 637 16.32 -4.75 4.56
C GLY A 637 16.48 -3.67 5.64
N MET A 638 15.94 -3.91 6.84
CA MET A 638 16.17 -3.06 8.01
C MET A 638 17.37 -3.56 8.83
N ILE A 639 18.33 -2.68 9.06
CA ILE A 639 19.42 -2.84 10.01
C ILE A 639 18.96 -2.27 11.35
N ARG A 640 18.76 -3.15 12.35
CA ARG A 640 18.24 -2.79 13.67
C ARG A 640 19.36 -2.75 14.72
N GLY A 641 19.11 -2.01 15.79
CA GLY A 641 19.96 -2.05 16.98
C GLY A 641 21.34 -1.39 16.83
N ILE A 642 21.50 -0.42 15.92
CA ILE A 642 22.80 0.26 15.75
C ILE A 642 23.04 1.19 16.94
N GLY A 643 24.01 0.84 17.78
CA GLY A 643 24.32 1.59 19.00
C GLY A 643 24.95 2.95 18.71
N ALA A 644 24.20 4.04 18.93
CA ALA A 644 24.64 5.38 18.59
C ALA A 644 25.59 6.00 19.64
N LYS A 645 25.38 5.70 20.93
CA LYS A 645 26.05 6.41 22.05
C LYS A 645 27.58 6.38 22.01
N THR A 646 28.16 5.27 21.55
CA THR A 646 29.62 5.05 21.50
C THR A 646 30.15 4.93 20.07
N ALA A 647 29.36 5.39 19.09
CA ALA A 647 29.82 5.47 17.71
C ALA A 647 31.04 6.39 17.61
N LEU A 648 31.96 6.06 16.71
CA LEU A 648 33.12 6.90 16.38
C LEU A 648 32.67 8.16 15.64
N SER A 649 31.72 8.00 14.72
CA SER A 649 31.09 9.10 13.99
C SER A 649 29.63 8.78 13.67
N ILE A 650 28.80 9.84 13.62
CA ILE A 650 27.45 9.80 13.06
C ILE A 650 27.35 11.00 12.13
N GLU A 651 27.24 10.73 10.84
CA GLU A 651 27.24 11.73 9.79
C GLU A 651 25.91 11.71 9.04
N LYS A 652 25.36 12.90 8.82
CA LYS A 652 24.14 13.08 8.03
C LYS A 652 24.49 13.58 6.64
N PHE A 653 23.94 12.92 5.63
CA PHE A 653 24.15 13.26 4.22
C PHE A 653 22.88 13.89 3.63
N HIS A 654 23.11 14.80 2.69
CA HIS A 654 22.10 15.27 1.75
C HIS A 654 22.36 14.60 0.40
N GLU A 655 21.32 14.38 -0.41
CA GLU A 655 21.40 13.66 -1.70
C GLU A 655 22.70 13.99 -2.44
N MET A 656 23.55 12.97 -2.64
CA MET A 656 24.73 13.08 -3.50
C MET A 656 24.23 13.30 -4.92
N TYR A 657 24.46 14.50 -5.47
CA TYR A 657 24.26 14.78 -6.89
C TYR A 657 25.56 14.63 -7.66
#